data_AF-Q5R694-F1
#
_entry.id   AF-Q5R694-F1
#
_cell.length_a   1.000
_cell.length_b   1.000
_cell.length_c   1.000
_cell.angle_alpha   90.00
_cell.angle_beta   90.00
_cell.angle_gamma   90.00
#
_symmetry.space_group_name_H-M   'P 1'
#
loop_
_entity.id
_entity.type
_entity.pdbx_description
1 polymer ?
#
loop_
_entity_poly.entity_id
_entity_poly.type
_entity_poly.pdbx_seq_one_letter_code
_entity_poly.pdbx_strand_id
1 'polypeptide(L)'
;MVDPVPEEEKAGAELGDSGGDEAVASVPPDAQGAQEPAASSASASAAVPCKAEVPCAAAEGGRREQSPLLHLDLFNFDCPEAEGSRYVLTSPRSLEACARCAVKPVELLPRALADLVREAPGRSMRVATGLYEAYEAERRAKLQQCRAERERIMREEKRRLFTPLSPAAAAAAAAAAAASAPSAGSSSSCSSASLPASPAPRAARKASPSPSSARTQPPPAGSRTGRKSHSLDSLSRRREGALSSESGASSSSYSGESLRELRWPPRALARNSCPAGSASSTTNAPGRPSALTLVPITGRSFSLGDLSHSPQTAQHVERIVRQVRAERGLRGVPERDRKIAALMLARHQEELLLLEQRAAAHGQWELQRVHAEQRREREEREKQRALEQGRRAWAAQVEERRGRRGREEREAARRRQRQYERSEERRRELAERQGLLRRERAERAAREDRLRKLQQEQNLKQREEGLQEGRERAEQIRRERAQRAARAKQRQEGQLQREKRELSRAERARHEALLQGRTRQQRQEREGLRSSLEASLGRAQENYEHLVEQRTRELRERARREELQGRRAKEAAERKEREHQAHLEALARAGERRLQHATQVAEEAVQQKARRVGQSRLEKERAQRANKEKVERDEDCRRRELLQAIGRKLECTQHLSRERRSALESARSTARASFHVREKVREETNTRSFDRMVREAQLHASLDRK
;
A
#
# COMPACT_ATOMS: atom_id res chain seq x y z
N MET A 1 -83.32 -74.64 11.61
CA MET A 1 -84.13 -74.28 10.42
C MET A 1 -83.23 -74.43 9.19
N VAL A 2 -83.83 -74.54 8.01
CA VAL A 2 -83.21 -74.74 6.67
C VAL A 2 -81.74 -74.32 6.54
N ASP A 3 -80.85 -75.31 6.41
CA ASP A 3 -79.59 -75.32 5.64
C ASP A 3 -78.88 -76.68 5.84
N PRO A 4 -78.00 -77.16 4.94
CA PRO A 4 -77.52 -76.55 3.69
C PRO A 4 -77.96 -77.28 2.41
N VAL A 5 -77.66 -76.67 1.25
CA VAL A 5 -78.04 -77.05 -0.12
C VAL A 5 -76.96 -76.53 -1.09
N PRO A 6 -76.55 -77.24 -2.18
CA PRO A 6 -76.56 -78.69 -2.43
C PRO A 6 -75.23 -79.17 -3.10
N GLU A 7 -75.31 -80.23 -3.92
CA GLU A 7 -74.35 -80.80 -4.89
C GLU A 7 -73.14 -81.57 -4.31
N GLU A 8 -73.02 -82.89 -4.46
CA GLU A 8 -73.20 -83.79 -5.63
C GLU A 8 -72.12 -83.60 -6.71
N GLU A 9 -71.00 -84.33 -6.59
CA GLU A 9 -70.60 -85.34 -7.59
C GLU A 9 -69.19 -85.93 -7.30
N LYS A 10 -69.13 -87.23 -6.96
CA LYS A 10 -68.21 -88.24 -7.57
C LYS A 10 -68.39 -89.61 -6.90
N ALA A 11 -69.49 -90.26 -7.23
CA ALA A 11 -69.71 -91.69 -7.08
C ALA A 11 -69.96 -92.33 -8.46
N GLY A 12 -69.84 -93.65 -8.57
CA GLY A 12 -70.36 -94.39 -9.73
C GLY A 12 -69.31 -95.07 -10.63
N ALA A 13 -69.16 -96.37 -10.39
CA ALA A 13 -68.93 -97.43 -11.39
C ALA A 13 -67.77 -97.29 -12.41
N GLU A 14 -66.74 -98.11 -12.17
CA GLU A 14 -66.57 -99.35 -12.94
C GLU A 14 -66.85 -99.29 -14.47
N LEU A 15 -65.77 -99.13 -15.22
CA LEU A 15 -65.20 -100.22 -16.02
C LEU A 15 -66.22 -101.15 -16.81
N GLY A 16 -66.28 -101.13 -18.16
CA GLY A 16 -66.80 -102.27 -19.01
C GLY A 16 -66.64 -102.37 -20.58
N ASP A 17 -65.48 -102.80 -21.16
CA ASP A 17 -65.19 -103.14 -22.62
C ASP A 17 -64.98 -102.02 -23.68
N SER A 18 -64.03 -102.01 -24.65
CA SER A 18 -62.77 -102.74 -25.03
C SER A 18 -62.08 -102.00 -26.22
N GLY A 19 -60.85 -102.37 -26.64
CA GLY A 19 -60.22 -101.82 -27.86
C GLY A 19 -58.79 -102.31 -28.17
N GLY A 20 -58.49 -102.55 -29.46
CA GLY A 20 -57.34 -103.34 -29.95
C GLY A 20 -57.70 -104.84 -30.06
N ASP A 21 -57.36 -105.59 -31.12
CA ASP A 21 -56.21 -105.45 -32.03
C ASP A 21 -56.44 -106.05 -33.45
N GLU A 22 -55.43 -105.91 -34.31
CA GLU A 22 -55.10 -106.61 -35.59
C GLU A 22 -55.98 -106.57 -36.88
N ALA A 23 -55.33 -106.11 -37.97
CA ALA A 23 -55.41 -106.56 -39.38
C ALA A 23 -56.73 -106.32 -40.19
N VAL A 24 -56.79 -106.38 -41.55
CA VAL A 24 -55.87 -106.90 -42.60
C VAL A 24 -55.85 -105.98 -43.86
N ALA A 25 -54.68 -105.87 -44.51
CA ALA A 25 -54.33 -105.42 -45.89
C ALA A 25 -55.27 -104.57 -46.80
N SER A 26 -54.67 -103.56 -47.49
CA SER A 26 -54.69 -103.39 -48.97
C SER A 26 -53.76 -102.25 -49.46
N VAL A 27 -53.52 -102.14 -50.79
CA VAL A 27 -52.43 -101.40 -51.49
C VAL A 27 -52.92 -100.97 -52.90
N PRO A 28 -52.47 -99.89 -53.61
CA PRO A 28 -51.96 -98.53 -53.28
C PRO A 28 -52.86 -97.44 -54.00
N PRO A 29 -52.42 -96.32 -54.68
CA PRO A 29 -51.30 -95.35 -54.53
C PRO A 29 -51.70 -93.82 -54.55
N ASP A 30 -50.69 -92.93 -54.39
CA ASP A 30 -50.52 -91.54 -54.92
C ASP A 30 -51.17 -90.23 -54.36
N ALA A 31 -50.43 -89.10 -54.57
CA ALA A 31 -50.78 -87.64 -54.53
C ALA A 31 -50.63 -86.72 -53.26
N GLN A 32 -49.40 -86.18 -53.03
CA GLN A 32 -48.95 -84.80 -52.58
C GLN A 32 -49.68 -83.90 -51.52
N GLY A 33 -48.96 -83.29 -50.51
CA GLY A 33 -49.48 -82.10 -49.74
C GLY A 33 -48.89 -81.53 -48.40
N ALA A 34 -47.61 -81.13 -48.29
CA ALA A 34 -46.92 -80.10 -47.40
C ALA A 34 -47.30 -79.64 -45.92
N GLN A 35 -46.30 -79.78 -44.99
CA GLN A 35 -45.68 -78.82 -43.98
C GLN A 35 -46.16 -78.48 -42.52
N GLU A 36 -45.16 -78.04 -41.68
CA GLU A 36 -45.05 -77.85 -40.18
C GLU A 36 -45.18 -76.35 -39.65
N PRO A 37 -44.72 -75.83 -38.43
CA PRO A 37 -43.92 -76.32 -37.24
C PRO A 37 -44.26 -75.78 -35.78
N ALA A 38 -43.34 -75.94 -34.79
CA ALA A 38 -43.38 -75.51 -33.35
C ALA A 38 -42.02 -74.89 -32.86
N ALA A 39 -41.59 -74.59 -31.60
CA ALA A 39 -41.97 -74.72 -30.15
C ALA A 39 -41.22 -73.59 -29.32
N SER A 40 -40.78 -73.52 -28.03
CA SER A 40 -40.76 -74.26 -26.70
C SER A 40 -40.16 -73.34 -25.56
N SER A 41 -40.33 -73.57 -24.22
CA SER A 41 -39.53 -72.93 -23.09
C SER A 41 -39.82 -73.41 -21.63
N ALA A 42 -38.87 -73.24 -20.66
CA ALA A 42 -38.96 -73.65 -19.21
C ALA A 42 -37.98 -72.91 -18.22
N SER A 43 -38.02 -73.12 -16.87
CA SER A 43 -37.07 -72.57 -15.83
C SER A 43 -37.17 -73.17 -14.38
N ALA A 44 -36.08 -73.16 -13.57
CA ALA A 44 -36.02 -73.50 -12.10
C ALA A 44 -34.68 -73.10 -11.37
N SER A 45 -34.61 -72.99 -10.00
CA SER A 45 -33.44 -72.48 -9.20
C SER A 45 -33.30 -73.01 -7.72
N ALA A 46 -32.10 -72.95 -7.07
CA ALA A 46 -31.81 -73.29 -5.62
C ALA A 46 -30.48 -72.69 -5.02
N ALA A 47 -30.15 -72.83 -3.69
CA ALA A 47 -29.04 -72.11 -2.94
C ALA A 47 -28.49 -72.75 -1.58
N VAL A 48 -27.78 -71.98 -0.69
CA VAL A 48 -27.69 -72.02 0.85
C VAL A 48 -26.34 -71.61 1.65
N PRO A 49 -25.65 -72.30 2.63
CA PRO A 49 -25.13 -71.65 3.92
C PRO A 49 -23.65 -71.77 4.55
N CYS A 50 -23.12 -70.66 5.15
CA CYS A 50 -22.68 -70.36 6.59
C CYS A 50 -21.43 -70.88 7.45
N LYS A 51 -21.20 -70.18 8.63
CA LYS A 51 -20.34 -70.33 9.90
C LYS A 51 -18.96 -69.58 10.01
N ALA A 52 -18.24 -69.30 11.14
CA ALA A 52 -18.23 -69.67 12.62
C ALA A 52 -17.70 -68.54 13.63
N GLU A 53 -17.15 -68.83 14.85
CA GLU A 53 -17.09 -67.92 16.08
C GLU A 53 -15.88 -68.07 17.11
N VAL A 54 -16.00 -67.46 18.35
CA VAL A 54 -15.41 -67.66 19.75
C VAL A 54 -14.21 -66.81 20.40
N PRO A 55 -14.10 -66.62 21.78
CA PRO A 55 -13.41 -65.47 22.47
C PRO A 55 -12.59 -65.69 23.81
N CYS A 56 -12.18 -64.58 24.49
CA CYS A 56 -11.87 -64.33 25.96
C CYS A 56 -10.53 -64.71 26.67
N ALA A 57 -9.96 -63.80 27.50
CA ALA A 57 -9.29 -64.01 28.84
C ALA A 57 -8.53 -62.74 29.38
N ALA A 58 -8.15 -62.72 30.68
CA ALA A 58 -7.30 -61.68 31.32
C ALA A 58 -6.38 -62.26 32.43
N ALA A 59 -5.22 -61.65 32.71
CA ALA A 59 -4.23 -62.12 33.71
C ALA A 59 -3.31 -61.01 34.28
N GLU A 60 -2.45 -61.35 35.25
CA GLU A 60 -1.76 -60.43 36.15
C GLU A 60 -0.27 -60.14 35.82
N GLY A 61 0.31 -59.15 36.53
CA GLY A 61 1.52 -59.44 37.32
C GLY A 61 2.92 -59.21 36.72
N GLY A 62 3.54 -58.10 37.11
CA GLY A 62 4.76 -58.25 37.93
C GLY A 62 6.13 -58.44 37.25
N ARG A 63 6.31 -58.18 35.96
CA ARG A 63 7.65 -57.96 35.39
C ARG A 63 7.71 -56.75 34.44
N ARG A 64 8.87 -56.10 34.38
CA ARG A 64 9.22 -55.13 33.33
C ARG A 64 9.65 -55.87 32.06
N GLU A 65 8.76 -56.72 31.56
CA GLU A 65 9.00 -57.39 30.28
C GLU A 65 8.96 -56.32 29.18
N GLN A 66 9.87 -56.46 28.22
CA GLN A 66 10.04 -55.49 27.17
C GLN A 66 8.77 -55.51 26.33
N SER A 67 8.08 -54.37 26.21
CA SER A 67 7.03 -54.21 25.20
C SER A 67 7.63 -54.68 23.87
N PRO A 68 7.06 -55.69 23.18
CA PRO A 68 7.59 -56.08 21.89
C PRO A 68 7.62 -54.84 20.99
N LEU A 69 8.61 -54.75 20.10
CA LEU A 69 8.83 -53.59 19.25
C LEU A 69 7.79 -53.51 18.12
N LEU A 70 6.53 -53.31 18.52
CA LEU A 70 5.37 -53.16 17.65
C LEU A 70 5.58 -51.97 16.71
N HIS A 71 5.26 -52.16 15.43
CA HIS A 71 5.37 -51.11 14.42
C HIS A 71 4.12 -50.22 14.43
N LEU A 72 4.11 -49.24 15.32
CA LEU A 72 2.99 -48.35 15.59
C LEU A 72 3.06 -47.11 14.72
N ASP A 73 1.91 -46.79 14.13
CA ASP A 73 1.83 -46.18 12.81
C ASP A 73 0.50 -45.42 12.69
N LEU A 74 0.41 -44.37 11.88
CA LEU A 74 -0.78 -43.49 11.81
C LEU A 74 -2.11 -44.16 11.38
N PHE A 75 -2.09 -45.44 11.03
CA PHE A 75 -3.28 -46.27 10.77
C PHE A 75 -3.51 -47.39 11.81
N ASN A 76 -2.50 -47.71 12.64
CA ASN A 76 -2.48 -48.89 13.51
C ASN A 76 -2.36 -48.53 15.02
N PHE A 77 -2.17 -47.25 15.35
CA PHE A 77 -1.98 -46.82 16.75
C PHE A 77 -3.29 -46.80 17.58
N ASP A 78 -4.46 -46.78 16.92
CA ASP A 78 -5.79 -46.94 17.55
C ASP A 78 -6.20 -48.43 17.69
N CYS A 79 -5.29 -49.40 17.50
CA CYS A 79 -5.60 -50.84 17.63
C CYS A 79 -5.45 -51.33 19.08
N PRO A 80 -6.19 -52.36 19.53
CA PRO A 80 -6.16 -52.83 20.92
C PRO A 80 -4.78 -53.33 21.37
N GLU A 81 -3.99 -53.91 20.46
CA GLU A 81 -2.59 -54.30 20.72
C GLU A 81 -1.68 -53.09 21.05
N ALA A 82 -2.06 -51.89 20.60
CA ALA A 82 -1.32 -50.65 20.81
C ALA A 82 -1.73 -49.93 22.11
N GLU A 83 -2.91 -50.20 22.67
CA GLU A 83 -3.39 -49.54 23.90
C GLU A 83 -2.51 -49.86 25.13
N GLY A 84 -1.88 -51.05 25.14
CA GLY A 84 -0.87 -51.44 26.14
C GLY A 84 0.56 -50.94 25.84
N SER A 85 0.79 -50.21 24.74
CA SER A 85 2.12 -49.75 24.34
C SER A 85 2.59 -48.54 25.15
N ARG A 86 3.89 -48.55 25.50
CA ARG A 86 4.56 -47.36 26.08
C ARG A 86 4.73 -46.21 25.09
N TYR A 87 4.65 -46.47 23.79
CA TYR A 87 4.89 -45.50 22.72
C TYR A 87 3.69 -45.38 21.79
N VAL A 88 3.24 -44.15 21.50
CA VAL A 88 2.10 -43.88 20.61
C VAL A 88 2.42 -44.18 19.14
N LEU A 89 3.65 -43.89 18.71
CA LEU A 89 4.15 -44.16 17.37
C LEU A 89 5.62 -44.60 17.47
N THR A 90 5.99 -45.65 16.73
CA THR A 90 7.38 -46.16 16.64
C THR A 90 7.91 -46.14 15.20
N SER A 91 7.02 -46.06 14.21
CA SER A 91 7.34 -45.94 12.79
C SER A 91 8.00 -44.60 12.45
N PRO A 92 9.23 -44.59 11.89
CA PRO A 92 9.94 -43.35 11.54
C PRO A 92 9.16 -42.44 10.58
N ARG A 93 8.47 -43.02 9.60
CA ARG A 93 7.64 -42.27 8.63
C ARG A 93 6.43 -41.60 9.27
N SER A 94 5.82 -42.26 10.26
CA SER A 94 4.69 -41.69 11.01
C SER A 94 5.15 -40.58 11.95
N LEU A 95 6.32 -40.74 12.60
CA LEU A 95 6.94 -39.70 13.42
C LEU A 95 7.40 -38.49 12.60
N GLU A 96 8.01 -38.68 11.42
CA GLU A 96 8.36 -37.59 10.51
C GLU A 96 7.11 -36.85 10.00
N ALA A 97 6.04 -37.57 9.65
CA ALA A 97 4.78 -36.95 9.24
C ALA A 97 4.19 -36.05 10.34
N CYS A 98 4.19 -36.52 11.60
CA CYS A 98 3.79 -35.72 12.76
C CYS A 98 4.65 -34.46 12.91
N ALA A 99 5.98 -34.59 12.78
CA ALA A 99 6.91 -33.47 12.84
C ALA A 99 6.69 -32.45 11.70
N ARG A 100 6.49 -32.91 10.45
CA ARG A 100 6.17 -32.04 9.30
C ARG A 100 4.84 -31.31 9.47
N CYS A 101 3.83 -31.94 10.08
CA CYS A 101 2.57 -31.31 10.44
C CYS A 101 2.62 -30.45 11.71
N ALA A 102 3.75 -30.42 12.43
CA ALA A 102 3.91 -29.81 13.75
C ALA A 102 2.91 -30.32 14.82
N VAL A 103 2.47 -31.57 14.71
CA VAL A 103 1.56 -32.23 15.67
C VAL A 103 2.35 -33.21 16.54
N LYS A 104 2.15 -33.19 17.86
CA LYS A 104 2.78 -34.18 18.76
C LYS A 104 2.00 -35.50 18.69
N PRO A 105 2.65 -36.68 18.73
CA PRO A 105 1.95 -37.98 18.73
C PRO A 105 0.88 -38.11 19.82
N VAL A 106 1.10 -37.53 21.01
CA VAL A 106 0.13 -37.54 22.12
C VAL A 106 -1.16 -36.78 21.79
N GLU A 107 -1.12 -35.77 20.92
CA GLU A 107 -2.32 -35.04 20.46
C GLU A 107 -3.18 -35.87 19.49
N LEU A 108 -2.69 -37.02 19.04
CA LEU A 108 -3.41 -37.94 18.17
C LEU A 108 -4.18 -39.03 18.92
N LEU A 109 -4.02 -39.15 20.25
CA LEU A 109 -4.79 -40.07 21.09
C LEU A 109 -6.21 -39.53 21.37
N PRO A 110 -7.21 -40.41 21.56
CA PRO A 110 -8.50 -39.99 22.12
C PRO A 110 -8.32 -39.58 23.60
N ARG A 111 -9.16 -38.65 24.08
CA ARG A 111 -9.23 -38.27 25.50
C ARG A 111 -10.61 -38.58 26.04
N ALA A 112 -10.70 -39.20 27.21
CA ALA A 112 -11.99 -39.52 27.79
C ALA A 112 -12.76 -38.26 28.19
N LEU A 113 -14.09 -38.26 28.02
CA LEU A 113 -14.98 -37.23 28.57
C LEU A 113 -14.76 -37.00 30.07
N ALA A 114 -14.42 -38.07 30.81
CA ALA A 114 -14.11 -38.02 32.24
C ALA A 114 -12.89 -37.14 32.58
N ASP A 115 -11.85 -37.12 31.73
CA ASP A 115 -10.67 -36.28 31.94
C ASP A 115 -10.98 -34.79 31.75
N LEU A 116 -11.80 -34.46 30.75
CA LEU A 116 -12.26 -33.08 30.51
C LEU A 116 -13.17 -32.57 31.65
N VAL A 117 -13.93 -33.45 32.29
CA VAL A 117 -14.70 -33.14 33.52
C VAL A 117 -13.75 -32.96 34.72
N ARG A 118 -12.71 -33.79 34.84
CA ARG A 118 -11.72 -33.75 35.93
C ARG A 118 -10.76 -32.55 35.86
N GLU A 119 -10.40 -32.10 34.67
CA GLU A 119 -9.56 -30.91 34.45
C GLU A 119 -10.30 -29.59 34.70
N ALA A 120 -11.64 -29.59 34.63
CA ALA A 120 -12.47 -28.40 34.78
C ALA A 120 -13.62 -28.59 35.79
N PRO A 121 -13.31 -28.92 37.07
CA PRO A 121 -14.33 -29.10 38.10
C PRO A 121 -15.20 -27.85 38.25
N GLY A 122 -16.51 -28.05 38.34
CA GLY A 122 -17.50 -26.96 38.41
C GLY A 122 -18.05 -26.48 37.04
N ARG A 123 -17.55 -26.97 35.90
CA ARG A 123 -18.23 -26.77 34.60
C ARG A 123 -19.43 -27.72 34.47
N SER A 124 -20.50 -27.26 33.82
CA SER A 124 -21.68 -28.10 33.57
C SER A 124 -21.41 -29.17 32.50
N MET A 125 -22.06 -30.33 32.62
CA MET A 125 -21.77 -31.50 31.78
C MET A 125 -21.88 -31.20 30.26
N ARG A 126 -22.87 -30.38 29.85
CA ARG A 126 -23.03 -29.94 28.45
C ARG A 126 -21.79 -29.19 27.91
N VAL A 127 -21.10 -28.43 28.75
CA VAL A 127 -19.86 -27.72 28.36
C VAL A 127 -18.71 -28.71 28.22
N ALA A 128 -18.63 -29.74 29.07
CA ALA A 128 -17.65 -30.81 28.90
C ALA A 128 -17.87 -31.61 27.60
N THR A 129 -19.13 -31.92 27.26
CA THR A 129 -19.49 -32.56 25.98
C THR A 129 -19.08 -31.71 24.77
N GLY A 130 -19.44 -30.41 24.74
CA GLY A 130 -19.08 -29.54 23.62
C GLY A 130 -17.56 -29.33 23.47
N LEU A 131 -16.81 -29.33 24.58
CA LEU A 131 -15.33 -29.28 24.55
C LEU A 131 -14.73 -30.59 24.00
N TYR A 132 -15.32 -31.74 24.32
CA TYR A 132 -14.93 -33.03 23.76
C TYR A 132 -15.22 -33.14 22.26
N GLU A 133 -16.40 -32.70 21.81
CA GLU A 133 -16.76 -32.66 20.38
C GLU A 133 -15.80 -31.79 19.57
N ALA A 134 -15.45 -30.60 20.08
CA ALA A 134 -14.46 -29.73 19.48
C ALA A 134 -13.06 -30.38 19.44
N TYR A 135 -12.64 -31.02 20.53
CA TYR A 135 -11.35 -31.73 20.61
C TYR A 135 -11.26 -32.90 19.62
N GLU A 136 -12.30 -33.75 19.53
CA GLU A 136 -12.33 -34.86 18.57
C GLU A 136 -12.36 -34.37 17.12
N ALA A 137 -13.06 -33.26 16.83
CA ALA A 137 -13.02 -32.65 15.50
C ALA A 137 -11.61 -32.15 15.12
N GLU A 138 -10.91 -31.48 16.05
CA GLU A 138 -9.52 -31.02 15.84
C GLU A 138 -8.55 -32.21 15.69
N ARG A 139 -8.66 -33.22 16.57
CA ARG A 139 -7.87 -34.47 16.52
C ARG A 139 -8.03 -35.18 15.18
N ARG A 140 -9.26 -35.32 14.67
CA ARG A 140 -9.55 -35.95 13.37
C ARG A 140 -8.95 -35.15 12.20
N ALA A 141 -9.00 -33.83 12.24
CA ALA A 141 -8.35 -32.97 11.23
C ALA A 141 -6.82 -33.13 11.25
N LYS A 142 -6.20 -33.11 12.45
CA LYS A 142 -4.76 -33.37 12.65
C LYS A 142 -4.36 -34.76 12.13
N LEU A 143 -5.14 -35.80 12.43
CA LEU A 143 -4.92 -37.16 11.93
C LEU A 143 -4.96 -37.26 10.41
N GLN A 144 -5.94 -36.62 9.75
CA GLN A 144 -6.03 -36.60 8.29
C GLN A 144 -4.83 -35.90 7.64
N GLN A 145 -4.38 -34.77 8.21
CA GLN A 145 -3.17 -34.07 7.74
C GLN A 145 -1.91 -34.93 7.90
N CYS A 146 -1.72 -35.55 9.07
CA CYS A 146 -0.57 -36.44 9.31
C CYS A 146 -0.59 -37.66 8.38
N ARG A 147 -1.75 -38.27 8.11
CA ARG A 147 -1.90 -39.37 7.15
C ARG A 147 -1.52 -38.92 5.72
N ALA A 148 -1.96 -37.75 5.28
CA ALA A 148 -1.63 -37.20 3.96
C ALA A 148 -0.12 -36.90 3.80
N GLU A 149 0.53 -36.29 4.80
CA GLU A 149 1.99 -36.08 4.79
C GLU A 149 2.76 -37.40 4.90
N ARG A 150 2.27 -38.41 5.62
CA ARG A 150 2.89 -39.74 5.64
C ARG A 150 2.88 -40.38 4.26
N GLU A 151 1.75 -40.34 3.55
CA GLU A 151 1.70 -40.82 2.17
C GLU A 151 2.62 -40.02 1.24
N ARG A 152 2.76 -38.70 1.47
CA ARG A 152 3.70 -37.85 0.74
C ARG A 152 5.15 -38.26 0.99
N ILE A 153 5.55 -38.52 2.23
CA ILE A 153 6.87 -39.09 2.57
C ILE A 153 7.08 -40.42 1.82
N MET A 154 6.09 -41.33 1.83
CA MET A 154 6.19 -42.59 1.08
C MET A 154 6.32 -42.40 -0.44
N ARG A 155 5.66 -41.38 -1.02
CA ARG A 155 5.83 -41.01 -2.44
C ARG A 155 7.23 -40.44 -2.72
N GLU A 156 7.73 -39.57 -1.83
CA GLU A 156 9.06 -38.96 -1.90
C GLU A 156 10.18 -40.01 -1.76
N GLU A 157 10.07 -40.93 -0.81
CA GLU A 157 10.95 -42.10 -0.65
C GLU A 157 10.89 -43.06 -1.83
N LYS A 158 9.68 -43.44 -2.29
CA LYS A 158 9.55 -44.35 -3.45
C LYS A 158 10.21 -43.74 -4.68
N ARG A 159 10.12 -42.41 -4.88
CA ARG A 159 10.84 -41.71 -5.94
C ARG A 159 12.37 -41.75 -5.74
N ARG A 160 12.87 -41.66 -4.50
CA ARG A 160 14.31 -41.80 -4.19
C ARG A 160 14.83 -43.21 -4.42
N LEU A 161 14.06 -44.25 -4.09
CA LEU A 161 14.47 -45.65 -4.24
C LEU A 161 14.41 -46.15 -5.70
N PHE A 162 13.37 -45.76 -6.46
CA PHE A 162 13.22 -46.16 -7.87
C PHE A 162 14.06 -45.31 -8.84
N THR A 163 14.70 -44.23 -8.38
CA THR A 163 15.69 -43.47 -9.17
C THR A 163 17.08 -43.87 -8.69
N PRO A 164 17.84 -44.73 -9.41
CA PRO A 164 19.21 -45.05 -9.03
C PRO A 164 20.06 -43.78 -9.12
N LEU A 165 20.38 -43.19 -7.96
CA LEU A 165 21.19 -41.99 -7.86
C LEU A 165 22.64 -42.34 -8.24
N SER A 166 22.98 -42.10 -9.51
CA SER A 166 24.36 -42.04 -10.00
C SER A 166 25.21 -41.23 -9.02
N PRO A 167 26.45 -41.65 -8.69
CA PRO A 167 27.22 -41.11 -7.56
C PRO A 167 27.41 -39.59 -7.59
N ALA A 168 27.46 -38.97 -8.77
CA ALA A 168 27.49 -37.51 -8.91
C ALA A 168 26.20 -36.83 -8.38
N ALA A 169 25.04 -37.41 -8.69
CA ALA A 169 23.74 -36.95 -8.18
C ALA A 169 23.55 -37.34 -6.69
N ALA A 170 24.10 -38.47 -6.25
CA ALA A 170 24.11 -38.85 -4.83
C ALA A 170 24.96 -37.87 -4.00
N ALA A 171 26.16 -37.50 -4.47
CA ALA A 171 27.02 -36.52 -3.82
C ALA A 171 26.38 -35.13 -3.77
N ALA A 172 25.81 -34.67 -4.89
CA ALA A 172 25.08 -33.39 -4.94
C ALA A 172 23.83 -33.38 -4.04
N ALA A 173 23.06 -34.48 -4.00
CA ALA A 173 21.88 -34.60 -3.16
C ALA A 173 22.22 -34.78 -1.66
N ALA A 174 23.34 -35.43 -1.33
CA ALA A 174 23.85 -35.52 0.03
C ALA A 174 24.39 -34.17 0.53
N ALA A 175 25.15 -33.45 -0.31
CA ALA A 175 25.56 -32.08 -0.01
C ALA A 175 24.36 -31.14 0.16
N ALA A 176 23.35 -31.24 -0.71
CA ALA A 176 22.11 -30.48 -0.59
C ALA A 176 21.31 -30.85 0.67
N ALA A 177 21.19 -32.15 1.00
CA ALA A 177 20.47 -32.60 2.20
C ALA A 177 21.19 -32.21 3.50
N ALA A 178 22.52 -32.23 3.52
CA ALA A 178 23.33 -31.69 4.62
C ALA A 178 23.17 -30.16 4.74
N ALA A 179 23.08 -29.44 3.62
CA ALA A 179 22.87 -28.00 3.57
C ALA A 179 21.39 -27.57 3.77
N SER A 180 20.43 -28.50 3.73
CA SER A 180 18.99 -28.21 3.82
C SER A 180 18.23 -29.13 4.78
N ALA A 181 18.89 -29.64 5.82
CA ALA A 181 18.20 -29.94 7.06
C ALA A 181 17.68 -28.61 7.65
N PRO A 182 16.36 -28.38 7.76
CA PRO A 182 15.85 -27.05 8.10
C PRO A 182 16.10 -26.74 9.58
N SER A 183 16.87 -25.68 9.86
CA SER A 183 17.02 -25.11 11.19
C SER A 183 15.74 -24.36 11.62
N ALA A 184 14.67 -25.11 11.84
CA ALA A 184 13.32 -24.62 12.10
C ALA A 184 12.69 -25.37 13.29
N GLY A 185 13.40 -25.40 14.43
CA GLY A 185 12.97 -26.09 15.65
C GLY A 185 13.48 -25.40 16.92
N SER A 186 12.59 -24.61 17.53
CA SER A 186 12.59 -24.18 18.95
C SER A 186 13.80 -23.40 19.50
N SER A 187 13.57 -22.12 19.83
CA SER A 187 14.35 -21.36 20.83
C SER A 187 13.51 -21.02 22.08
N SER A 188 12.83 -22.04 22.61
CA SER A 188 12.14 -22.09 23.91
C SER A 188 11.74 -23.55 24.16
N SER A 189 12.15 -24.26 25.22
CA SER A 189 12.80 -23.81 26.47
C SER A 189 13.75 -24.88 27.04
N CYS A 190 14.41 -24.54 28.15
CA CYS A 190 15.00 -25.40 29.19
C CYS A 190 16.02 -26.52 28.82
N SER A 191 17.25 -26.25 29.28
CA SER A 191 18.12 -27.17 30.04
C SER A 191 19.10 -28.11 29.31
N SER A 192 20.38 -27.82 29.57
CA SER A 192 21.52 -28.73 29.75
C SER A 192 22.47 -29.01 28.57
N ALA A 193 23.73 -28.63 28.79
CA ALA A 193 24.99 -29.05 28.15
C ALA A 193 25.40 -28.49 26.76
N SER A 194 26.52 -27.72 26.78
CA SER A 194 27.65 -27.80 25.82
C SER A 194 27.69 -26.96 24.52
N LEU A 195 27.60 -25.63 24.66
CA LEU A 195 28.64 -24.63 24.25
C LEU A 195 28.99 -24.39 22.73
N PRO A 196 29.60 -23.24 22.35
CA PRO A 196 29.06 -22.44 21.22
C PRO A 196 30.00 -21.99 20.08
N ALA A 197 29.40 -21.44 19.01
CA ALA A 197 29.99 -20.48 18.05
C ALA A 197 28.91 -19.51 17.48
N SER A 198 29.30 -18.47 16.71
CA SER A 198 28.44 -17.30 16.34
C SER A 198 29.12 -16.41 15.27
N PRO A 199 28.50 -15.34 14.69
CA PRO A 199 27.08 -15.04 14.39
C PRO A 199 26.85 -14.35 12.98
N ALA A 200 25.73 -13.62 12.82
CA ALA A 200 25.57 -12.36 12.03
C ALA A 200 24.79 -12.41 10.65
N PRO A 201 24.27 -11.25 10.10
CA PRO A 201 22.80 -11.09 10.05
C PRO A 201 22.16 -10.30 8.85
N ARG A 202 20.81 -10.11 8.90
CA ARG A 202 19.94 -8.99 8.39
C ARG A 202 18.98 -9.20 7.18
N ALA A 203 17.67 -9.14 7.50
CA ALA A 203 16.62 -8.22 6.98
C ALA A 203 16.18 -8.18 5.48
N ALA A 204 15.02 -7.59 5.07
CA ALA A 204 13.65 -7.54 5.63
C ALA A 204 12.60 -6.85 4.69
N ARG A 205 11.42 -7.47 4.50
CA ARG A 205 10.03 -6.88 4.40
C ARG A 205 9.53 -5.98 3.22
N LYS A 206 8.23 -6.23 2.85
CA LYS A 206 7.08 -5.29 2.56
C LYS A 206 6.70 -4.73 1.13
N ALA A 207 5.60 -5.27 0.58
CA ALA A 207 4.21 -4.71 0.41
C ALA A 207 3.80 -3.54 -0.57
N SER A 208 2.46 -3.51 -0.91
CA SER A 208 1.60 -2.44 -1.55
C SER A 208 1.65 -2.29 -3.11
N PRO A 209 0.85 -1.44 -3.86
CA PRO A 209 -0.14 -0.38 -3.50
C PRO A 209 -1.41 -0.06 -4.43
N SER A 210 -2.42 0.69 -3.90
CA SER A 210 -3.31 1.77 -4.50
C SER A 210 -4.12 1.52 -5.83
N PRO A 211 -4.73 2.49 -6.63
CA PRO A 211 -5.12 3.96 -6.56
C PRO A 211 -6.59 4.29 -7.12
N SER A 212 -7.22 5.50 -7.36
CA SER A 212 -7.16 6.95 -6.94
C SER A 212 -8.17 7.95 -7.66
N SER A 213 -8.84 8.91 -6.94
CA SER A 213 -8.86 10.41 -7.18
C SER A 213 -9.95 11.33 -7.90
N ALA A 214 -10.80 12.20 -7.29
CA ALA A 214 -11.51 13.39 -7.93
C ALA A 214 -12.86 13.28 -8.75
N ARG A 215 -13.65 14.34 -9.00
CA ARG A 215 -13.36 15.77 -9.31
C ARG A 215 -14.57 16.75 -9.27
N THR A 216 -14.38 17.90 -8.62
CA THR A 216 -15.23 19.11 -8.63
C THR A 216 -15.44 19.75 -10.02
N GLN A 217 -16.67 20.24 -10.32
CA GLN A 217 -17.02 21.28 -11.32
C GLN A 217 -18.35 21.96 -10.91
N PRO A 218 -18.61 23.22 -11.35
CA PRO A 218 -19.59 23.44 -12.44
C PRO A 218 -19.07 24.37 -13.58
N PRO A 219 -19.88 24.62 -14.65
CA PRO A 219 -19.46 25.22 -15.94
C PRO A 219 -20.21 26.56 -16.22
N PRO A 220 -20.46 27.09 -17.45
CA PRO A 220 -20.05 26.72 -18.83
C PRO A 220 -19.30 27.90 -19.54
N ALA A 221 -19.20 28.12 -20.86
CA ALA A 221 -19.74 27.49 -22.09
C ALA A 221 -18.80 27.71 -23.31
N GLY A 222 -19.21 27.24 -24.51
CA GLY A 222 -18.74 27.76 -25.82
C GLY A 222 -17.52 27.06 -26.43
N SER A 223 -17.71 26.29 -27.50
CA SER A 223 -16.65 25.51 -28.17
C SER A 223 -16.10 26.19 -29.43
N ARG A 224 -14.77 26.15 -29.61
CA ARG A 224 -14.13 26.20 -30.93
C ARG A 224 -12.74 25.53 -30.91
N THR A 225 -12.28 25.07 -32.06
CA THR A 225 -11.15 24.14 -32.22
C THR A 225 -9.80 24.87 -32.38
N GLY A 226 -8.78 24.50 -31.61
CA GLY A 226 -7.45 25.12 -31.66
C GLY A 226 -6.33 24.22 -31.14
N ARG A 227 -5.41 23.83 -32.02
CA ARG A 227 -4.29 22.90 -31.77
C ARG A 227 -3.14 23.53 -30.94
N LYS A 228 -2.40 22.65 -30.24
CA LYS A 228 -0.94 22.70 -29.96
C LYS A 228 -0.36 23.71 -28.93
N SER A 229 -0.18 23.18 -27.71
CA SER A 229 1.10 23.04 -26.96
C SER A 229 1.88 24.23 -26.35
N HIS A 230 2.70 23.86 -25.36
CA HIS A 230 3.85 24.53 -24.72
C HIS A 230 3.64 25.36 -23.43
N SER A 231 4.47 24.99 -22.44
CA SER A 231 4.97 25.72 -21.26
C SER A 231 4.03 26.27 -20.18
N LEU A 232 4.56 26.26 -18.95
CA LEU A 232 4.17 27.12 -17.83
C LEU A 232 4.92 28.47 -17.91
N ASP A 233 4.47 29.41 -17.07
CA ASP A 233 5.14 30.64 -16.65
C ASP A 233 5.66 31.63 -17.73
N SER A 234 4.85 32.67 -17.98
CA SER A 234 5.37 34.00 -18.33
C SER A 234 4.36 35.11 -18.00
N LEU A 235 4.63 35.79 -16.88
CA LEU A 235 4.38 37.21 -16.61
C LEU A 235 2.94 37.76 -16.67
N SER A 236 2.47 38.18 -15.49
CA SER A 236 1.52 39.29 -15.36
C SER A 236 2.13 40.60 -15.90
N ARG A 237 1.63 41.14 -17.02
CA ARG A 237 1.50 42.60 -17.35
C ARG A 237 1.17 42.87 -18.84
N ARG A 238 -0.11 43.16 -19.13
CA ARG A 238 -0.60 44.00 -20.25
C ARG A 238 -2.08 44.32 -19.96
N ARG A 239 -2.37 45.27 -19.06
CA ARG A 239 -2.48 46.72 -19.33
C ARG A 239 -3.43 47.02 -20.51
N GLU A 240 -4.59 47.54 -20.16
CA GLU A 240 -5.53 48.22 -21.04
C GLU A 240 -4.98 49.58 -21.52
N GLY A 241 -5.55 50.12 -22.59
CA GLY A 241 -5.27 51.47 -23.07
C GLY A 241 -5.34 51.57 -24.59
N ALA A 242 -6.48 52.02 -25.11
CA ALA A 242 -6.56 52.54 -26.48
C ALA A 242 -6.11 54.01 -26.51
N LEU A 243 -5.61 54.47 -27.66
CA LEU A 243 -6.08 55.68 -28.38
C LEU A 243 -5.15 56.02 -29.57
N SER A 244 -5.79 56.17 -30.74
CA SER A 244 -5.60 57.18 -31.81
C SER A 244 -4.24 57.60 -32.40
N SER A 245 -4.26 57.77 -33.73
CA SER A 245 -3.64 58.84 -34.53
C SER A 245 -2.10 58.95 -34.65
N GLU A 246 -1.57 58.34 -35.71
CA GLU A 246 -1.20 59.03 -36.98
C GLU A 246 -0.65 60.49 -36.95
N SER A 247 0.42 60.71 -37.75
CA SER A 247 0.88 61.97 -38.42
C SER A 247 2.13 62.69 -37.88
N GLY A 248 3.01 63.14 -38.79
CA GLY A 248 4.18 64.03 -38.55
C GLY A 248 5.41 63.33 -37.93
N ALA A 249 6.63 63.29 -38.49
CA ALA A 249 7.30 63.96 -39.60
C ALA A 249 7.65 65.47 -39.41
N SER A 250 8.90 65.81 -39.75
CA SER A 250 9.62 67.09 -39.52
C SER A 250 9.90 67.41 -38.03
N SER A 251 11.11 67.75 -37.57
CA SER A 251 12.30 68.48 -38.10
C SER A 251 12.23 69.99 -37.93
N SER A 252 13.22 70.55 -37.22
CA SER A 252 13.38 71.98 -36.88
C SER A 252 12.23 72.53 -35.99
N SER A 253 12.35 73.66 -35.27
CA SER A 253 13.54 74.44 -34.90
C SER A 253 13.24 75.22 -33.60
N TYR A 254 14.20 76.03 -33.14
CA TYR A 254 14.18 76.86 -31.92
C TYR A 254 12.80 77.24 -31.33
N SER A 255 12.58 76.86 -30.07
CA SER A 255 11.88 77.66 -29.05
C SER A 255 12.08 77.00 -27.68
N GLY A 256 12.41 77.72 -26.62
CA GLY A 256 12.59 79.17 -26.57
C GLY A 256 12.21 79.84 -25.26
N GLU A 257 11.74 79.09 -24.26
CA GLU A 257 11.36 79.67 -22.96
C GLU A 257 12.37 79.31 -21.87
N SER A 258 13.02 80.35 -21.35
CA SER A 258 13.99 80.27 -20.27
C SER A 258 13.42 80.94 -19.02
N LEU A 259 13.91 80.49 -17.86
CA LEU A 259 13.85 81.19 -16.56
C LEU A 259 12.55 81.12 -15.74
N ARG A 260 12.61 80.27 -14.69
CA ARG A 260 11.97 80.40 -13.35
C ARG A 260 10.46 80.17 -13.15
N GLU A 261 10.20 79.13 -12.36
CA GLU A 261 9.40 79.20 -11.12
C GLU A 261 7.95 79.71 -11.21
N LEU A 262 7.06 78.91 -11.82
CA LEU A 262 5.69 78.83 -11.34
C LEU A 262 5.74 78.18 -9.93
N ARG A 263 5.38 78.84 -8.82
CA ARG A 263 4.18 79.64 -8.48
C ARG A 263 2.94 78.76 -8.28
N TRP A 264 2.78 78.29 -7.04
CA TRP A 264 1.56 77.69 -6.50
C TRP A 264 0.41 78.74 -6.41
N PRO A 265 -0.87 78.32 -6.31
CA PRO A 265 -2.00 79.12 -6.80
C PRO A 265 -2.41 80.32 -5.92
N PRO A 266 -3.08 81.35 -6.50
CA PRO A 266 -3.38 82.60 -5.81
C PRO A 266 -4.80 82.69 -5.20
N ARG A 267 -4.91 83.32 -4.04
CA ARG A 267 -6.07 84.06 -3.47
C ARG A 267 -5.64 84.63 -2.10
N ALA A 268 -6.12 85.78 -1.61
CA ALA A 268 -6.57 87.03 -2.23
C ALA A 268 -6.62 88.09 -1.10
N LEU A 269 -6.47 89.39 -1.43
CA LEU A 269 -6.46 90.54 -0.49
C LEU A 269 -5.23 90.53 0.48
N ALA A 270 -4.43 91.60 0.61
CA ALA A 270 -4.71 92.91 1.21
C ALA A 270 -5.00 92.80 2.73
N ARG A 271 -4.53 93.67 3.64
CA ARG A 271 -3.67 94.88 3.58
C ARG A 271 -3.60 95.40 5.03
N ASN A 272 -2.43 95.83 5.52
CA ASN A 272 -2.24 96.45 6.86
C ASN A 272 -2.64 95.51 8.04
N SER A 273 -2.46 95.85 9.33
CA SER A 273 -1.34 96.46 10.08
C SER A 273 -1.66 96.32 11.57
N CYS A 274 -0.65 96.08 12.42
CA CYS A 274 -0.74 96.26 13.88
C CYS A 274 -1.78 95.33 14.60
N PRO A 275 -1.95 95.41 15.94
CA PRO A 275 -0.92 94.95 16.86
C PRO A 275 -1.45 94.11 18.04
N ALA A 276 -0.49 93.69 18.89
CA ALA A 276 -0.62 93.50 20.35
C ALA A 276 -1.67 92.52 20.91
N GLY A 277 -1.15 91.44 21.51
CA GLY A 277 -1.57 90.98 22.84
C GLY A 277 -2.87 90.16 22.96
N SER A 278 -2.71 88.88 23.31
CA SER A 278 -3.50 88.26 24.36
C SER A 278 -2.81 87.01 24.92
N ALA A 279 -3.17 86.67 26.15
CA ALA A 279 -2.76 85.44 26.82
C ALA A 279 -3.83 84.33 26.60
N SER A 280 -3.89 83.38 27.55
CA SER A 280 -4.87 82.30 27.73
C SER A 280 -4.82 81.05 26.81
N SER A 281 -4.37 79.97 27.45
CA SER A 281 -5.16 78.73 27.63
C SER A 281 -5.57 77.86 26.42
N THR A 282 -4.78 76.79 26.24
CA THR A 282 -5.27 75.39 26.14
C THR A 282 -6.46 75.05 25.24
N THR A 283 -6.18 74.38 24.11
CA THR A 283 -6.75 73.05 23.78
C THR A 283 -5.88 72.39 22.71
N ASN A 284 -5.58 71.10 22.84
CA ASN A 284 -4.63 70.39 21.95
C ASN A 284 -5.11 68.98 21.60
N ALA A 285 -5.83 68.85 20.48
CA ALA A 285 -6.15 67.59 19.80
C ALA A 285 -6.75 67.89 18.39
N PRO A 286 -6.76 66.94 17.44
CA PRO A 286 -5.63 66.11 17.04
C PRO A 286 -5.41 66.13 15.51
N GLY A 287 -4.18 66.02 15.02
CA GLY A 287 -3.90 65.97 13.56
C GLY A 287 -2.48 65.52 13.21
N ARG A 288 -2.35 64.59 12.26
CA ARG A 288 -1.04 64.03 11.84
C ARG A 288 -0.27 65.04 10.96
N PRO A 289 0.95 65.46 11.33
CA PRO A 289 1.80 66.21 10.41
C PRO A 289 2.29 65.29 9.28
N SER A 290 2.18 65.75 8.04
CA SER A 290 2.78 65.06 6.89
C SER A 290 4.24 65.45 6.72
N ALA A 291 5.10 64.45 6.47
CA ALA A 291 6.41 64.56 5.84
C ALA A 291 7.18 65.88 6.08
N LEU A 292 7.52 66.17 7.35
CA LEU A 292 8.44 67.27 7.63
C LEU A 292 9.79 66.98 6.98
N THR A 293 10.25 67.97 6.21
CA THR A 293 11.58 68.00 5.61
C THR A 293 12.65 67.80 6.68
N LEU A 294 13.60 66.90 6.43
CA LEU A 294 14.83 66.78 7.21
C LEU A 294 15.76 67.97 6.91
N VAL A 295 15.36 69.16 7.35
CA VAL A 295 16.21 70.33 7.39
C VAL A 295 17.38 70.02 8.35
N PRO A 296 18.65 70.10 7.91
CA PRO A 296 19.77 69.67 8.72
C PRO A 296 19.98 70.62 9.92
N ILE A 297 19.56 70.18 11.10
CA ILE A 297 19.69 70.95 12.36
C ILE A 297 21.16 71.24 12.71
N THR A 298 22.11 70.48 12.15
CA THR A 298 23.56 70.79 12.18
C THR A 298 23.91 72.18 11.63
N GLY A 299 23.03 72.81 10.85
CA GLY A 299 23.19 74.20 10.40
C GLY A 299 23.04 75.25 11.49
N ARG A 300 22.41 74.94 12.64
CA ARG A 300 22.39 75.82 13.83
C ARG A 300 23.54 75.49 14.76
N SER A 301 24.74 75.79 14.29
CA SER A 301 25.92 75.92 15.15
C SER A 301 25.68 77.05 16.16
N PHE A 302 25.38 76.71 17.42
CA PHE A 302 25.37 77.71 18.49
C PHE A 302 26.78 78.29 18.61
N SER A 303 26.91 79.61 18.43
CA SER A 303 28.20 80.29 18.49
C SER A 303 28.84 80.07 19.86
N LEU A 304 30.01 79.41 19.89
CA LEU A 304 30.77 79.08 21.12
C LEU A 304 31.16 80.32 21.96
N GLY A 305 30.96 81.52 21.42
CA GLY A 305 31.03 82.80 22.13
C GLY A 305 29.90 83.02 23.14
N ASP A 306 28.65 82.83 22.73
CA ASP A 306 27.48 83.51 23.34
C ASP A 306 26.60 82.62 24.24
N LEU A 307 26.92 81.33 24.37
CA LEU A 307 26.19 80.39 25.22
C LEU A 307 26.13 80.79 26.72
N SER A 308 26.93 81.78 27.14
CA SER A 308 26.80 82.47 28.43
C SER A 308 25.47 83.23 28.61
N HIS A 309 24.73 83.49 27.53
CA HIS A 309 23.48 84.26 27.55
C HIS A 309 22.22 83.42 27.35
N SER A 310 22.33 82.10 27.19
CA SER A 310 21.15 81.22 27.27
C SER A 310 20.63 81.22 28.72
N PRO A 311 19.41 81.73 28.99
CA PRO A 311 18.99 82.00 30.36
C PRO A 311 18.83 80.73 31.18
N GLN A 312 18.51 79.60 30.55
CA GLN A 312 18.33 78.32 31.24
C GLN A 312 19.66 77.70 31.69
N THR A 313 20.71 77.70 30.85
CA THR A 313 22.04 77.22 31.26
C THR A 313 22.70 78.18 32.24
N ALA A 314 22.56 79.50 32.04
CA ALA A 314 23.04 80.51 32.98
C ALA A 314 22.41 80.33 34.38
N GLN A 315 21.09 80.21 34.47
CA GLN A 315 20.38 79.92 35.73
C GLN A 315 20.79 78.57 36.32
N HIS A 316 21.06 77.54 35.50
CA HIS A 316 21.54 76.25 36.00
C HIS A 316 22.94 76.38 36.63
N VAL A 317 23.89 77.03 35.96
CA VAL A 317 25.22 77.33 36.50
C VAL A 317 25.09 78.14 37.79
N GLU A 318 24.21 79.15 37.83
CA GLU A 318 23.99 79.92 39.05
C GLU A 318 23.44 79.09 40.22
N ARG A 319 22.51 78.14 39.98
CA ARG A 319 22.04 77.23 41.04
C ARG A 319 23.19 76.37 41.60
N ILE A 320 24.01 75.78 40.73
CA ILE A 320 25.20 75.01 41.16
C ILE A 320 26.16 75.92 41.94
N VAL A 321 26.43 77.14 41.47
CA VAL A 321 27.28 78.11 42.18
C VAL A 321 26.69 78.51 43.54
N ARG A 322 25.36 78.64 43.68
CA ARG A 322 24.70 78.90 44.97
C ARG A 322 24.79 77.70 45.92
N GLN A 323 24.62 76.48 45.42
CA GLN A 323 24.73 75.25 46.22
C GLN A 323 26.17 75.02 46.69
N VAL A 324 27.17 75.14 45.81
CA VAL A 324 28.59 74.99 46.16
C VAL A 324 29.06 76.08 47.16
N ARG A 325 28.49 77.29 47.11
CA ARG A 325 28.70 78.31 48.15
C ARG A 325 28.17 77.86 49.51
N ALA A 326 26.96 77.27 49.56
CA ALA A 326 26.34 76.81 50.79
C ALA A 326 27.06 75.59 51.40
N GLU A 327 27.43 74.61 50.58
CA GLU A 327 28.10 73.38 51.03
C GLU A 327 29.57 73.58 51.42
N ARG A 328 30.28 74.51 50.77
CA ARG A 328 31.75 74.66 50.90
C ARG A 328 32.22 76.01 51.40
N GLY A 329 31.31 76.94 51.73
CA GLY A 329 31.64 78.28 52.25
C GLY A 329 32.42 79.18 51.28
N LEU A 330 32.56 78.82 50.01
CA LEU A 330 33.43 79.50 49.05
C LEU A 330 32.90 80.89 48.68
N ARG A 331 33.76 81.92 48.72
CA ARG A 331 33.37 83.33 48.51
C ARG A 331 32.85 83.65 47.09
N GLY A 332 33.19 82.83 46.09
CA GLY A 332 32.69 82.95 44.72
C GLY A 332 33.39 82.03 43.72
N VAL A 333 32.77 81.84 42.54
CA VAL A 333 33.32 81.09 41.40
C VAL A 333 33.65 82.09 40.28
N PRO A 334 34.86 82.06 39.67
CA PRO A 334 35.27 83.02 38.65
C PRO A 334 34.54 82.82 37.32
N GLU A 335 34.50 83.86 36.50
CA GLU A 335 33.68 83.91 35.28
C GLU A 335 34.13 82.91 34.20
N ARG A 336 35.44 82.66 34.10
CA ARG A 336 36.01 81.61 33.24
C ARG A 336 35.39 80.25 33.54
N ASP A 337 35.28 79.91 34.82
CA ASP A 337 34.81 78.59 35.25
C ASP A 337 33.29 78.49 35.11
N ARG A 338 32.55 79.60 35.27
CA ARG A 338 31.14 79.68 34.89
C ARG A 338 30.94 79.44 33.38
N LYS A 339 31.81 79.99 32.53
CA LYS A 339 31.78 79.75 31.07
C LYS A 339 32.15 78.31 30.70
N ILE A 340 33.15 77.71 31.37
CA ILE A 340 33.48 76.30 31.21
C ILE A 340 32.30 75.41 31.66
N ALA A 341 31.69 75.69 32.82
CA ALA A 341 30.50 74.97 33.28
C ALA A 341 29.30 75.11 32.33
N ALA A 342 29.05 76.31 31.78
CA ALA A 342 28.02 76.52 30.78
C ALA A 342 28.26 75.72 29.49
N LEU A 343 29.51 75.66 29.01
CA LEU A 343 29.90 74.84 27.86
C LEU A 343 29.80 73.35 28.14
N MET A 344 30.17 72.88 29.34
CA MET A 344 29.99 71.47 29.75
C MET A 344 28.50 71.10 29.84
N LEU A 345 27.66 71.97 30.40
CA LEU A 345 26.21 71.75 30.46
C LEU A 345 25.57 71.75 29.07
N ALA A 346 25.95 72.67 28.18
CA ALA A 346 25.45 72.72 26.80
C ALA A 346 25.86 71.45 26.02
N ARG A 347 27.15 71.07 26.09
CA ARG A 347 27.63 69.82 25.47
C ARG A 347 26.95 68.59 26.06
N HIS A 348 26.72 68.54 27.37
CA HIS A 348 26.01 67.42 27.99
C HIS A 348 24.54 67.36 27.55
N GLN A 349 23.88 68.51 27.34
CA GLN A 349 22.54 68.58 26.76
C GLN A 349 22.53 68.08 25.30
N GLU A 350 23.54 68.42 24.49
CA GLU A 350 23.72 67.86 23.13
C GLU A 350 23.94 66.34 23.17
N GLU A 351 24.79 65.85 24.07
CA GLU A 351 25.05 64.41 24.24
C GLU A 351 23.78 63.65 24.70
N LEU A 352 22.99 64.22 25.61
CA LEU A 352 21.68 63.68 26.01
C LEU A 352 20.69 63.65 24.83
N LEU A 353 20.53 64.75 24.10
CA LEU A 353 19.65 64.82 22.92
C LEU A 353 20.08 63.82 21.83
N LEU A 354 21.38 63.55 21.67
CA LEU A 354 21.90 62.55 20.75
C LEU A 354 21.65 61.11 21.24
N LEU A 355 21.69 60.87 22.56
CA LEU A 355 21.32 59.59 23.15
C LEU A 355 19.82 59.33 23.05
N GLU A 356 18.97 60.34 23.28
CA GLU A 356 17.53 60.29 23.07
C GLU A 356 17.17 60.01 21.60
N GLN A 357 17.80 60.71 20.65
CA GLN A 357 17.65 60.44 19.22
C GLN A 357 18.05 59.02 18.84
N ARG A 358 19.14 58.49 19.40
CA ARG A 358 19.56 57.09 19.20
C ARG A 358 18.54 56.11 19.79
N ALA A 359 18.09 56.33 21.03
CA ALA A 359 17.10 55.48 21.69
C ALA A 359 15.76 55.47 20.90
N ALA A 360 15.30 56.63 20.43
CA ALA A 360 14.13 56.76 19.59
C ALA A 360 14.30 56.05 18.23
N ALA A 361 15.47 56.18 17.60
CA ALA A 361 15.77 55.48 16.34
C ALA A 361 15.85 53.95 16.53
N HIS A 362 16.42 53.46 17.64
CA HIS A 362 16.43 52.05 18.00
C HIS A 362 15.02 51.53 18.25
N GLY A 363 14.20 52.22 19.04
CA GLY A 363 12.80 51.84 19.27
C GLY A 363 11.96 51.84 17.98
N GLN A 364 12.19 52.80 17.07
CA GLN A 364 11.56 52.80 15.74
C GLN A 364 12.03 51.61 14.88
N TRP A 365 13.31 51.24 14.93
CA TRP A 365 13.85 50.07 14.23
C TRP A 365 13.30 48.75 14.79
N GLU A 366 13.15 48.64 16.11
CA GLU A 366 12.52 47.48 16.77
C GLU A 366 11.05 47.36 16.40
N LEU A 367 10.28 48.45 16.43
CA LEU A 367 8.89 48.47 15.97
C LEU A 367 8.78 48.08 14.48
N GLN A 368 9.65 48.61 13.61
CA GLN A 368 9.70 48.23 12.19
C GLN A 368 10.05 46.75 12.01
N ARG A 369 10.98 46.20 12.80
CA ARG A 369 11.33 44.77 12.78
C ARG A 369 10.16 43.90 13.23
N VAL A 370 9.55 44.19 14.37
CA VAL A 370 8.40 43.44 14.89
C VAL A 370 7.24 43.49 13.90
N HIS A 371 6.97 44.64 13.26
CA HIS A 371 5.97 44.72 12.19
C HIS A 371 6.36 43.93 10.93
N ALA A 372 7.63 43.91 10.52
CA ALA A 372 8.11 43.11 9.40
C ALA A 372 8.05 41.59 9.69
N GLU A 373 8.35 41.19 10.93
CA GLU A 373 8.28 39.81 11.41
C GLU A 373 6.81 39.34 11.51
N GLN A 374 5.92 40.13 12.13
CA GLN A 374 4.47 39.89 12.11
C GLN A 374 3.89 39.80 10.69
N ARG A 375 4.40 40.60 9.74
CA ARG A 375 3.98 40.50 8.34
C ARG A 375 4.44 39.19 7.69
N ARG A 376 5.69 38.79 7.88
CA ARG A 376 6.21 37.49 7.40
C ARG A 376 5.41 36.33 7.97
N GLU A 377 5.12 36.36 9.27
CA GLU A 377 4.25 35.36 9.91
C GLU A 377 2.85 35.29 9.30
N ARG A 378 2.21 36.44 8.99
CA ARG A 378 0.90 36.44 8.33
C ARG A 378 0.99 35.84 6.93
N GLU A 379 1.96 36.28 6.13
CA GLU A 379 2.21 35.75 4.79
C GLU A 379 2.58 34.26 4.81
N GLU A 380 3.24 33.75 5.85
CA GLU A 380 3.55 32.33 6.05
C GLU A 380 2.35 31.51 6.51
N ARG A 381 1.53 32.03 7.43
CA ARG A 381 0.25 31.43 7.82
C ARG A 381 -0.72 31.36 6.63
N GLU A 382 -0.69 32.36 5.74
CA GLU A 382 -1.45 32.36 4.48
C GLU A 382 -0.91 31.32 3.47
N LYS A 383 0.41 31.22 3.29
CA LYS A 383 1.04 30.15 2.49
C LYS A 383 0.69 28.76 3.04
N GLN A 384 0.72 28.57 4.36
CA GLN A 384 0.31 27.32 5.02
C GLN A 384 -1.18 27.01 4.77
N ARG A 385 -2.08 27.99 4.94
CA ARG A 385 -3.50 27.86 4.63
C ARG A 385 -3.75 27.50 3.16
N ALA A 386 -3.04 28.13 2.21
CA ALA A 386 -3.13 27.82 0.79
C ALA A 386 -2.62 26.40 0.46
N LEU A 387 -1.51 25.97 1.08
CA LEU A 387 -1.00 24.61 0.96
C LEU A 387 -1.95 23.57 1.58
N GLU A 388 -2.59 23.89 2.71
CA GLU A 388 -3.64 23.06 3.29
C GLU A 388 -4.89 23.00 2.42
N GLN A 389 -5.36 24.12 1.89
CA GLN A 389 -6.47 24.14 0.93
C GLN A 389 -6.12 23.34 -0.32
N GLY A 390 -4.90 23.47 -0.86
CA GLY A 390 -4.39 22.64 -1.94
C GLY A 390 -4.37 21.15 -1.60
N ARG A 391 -3.92 20.77 -0.39
CA ARG A 391 -3.95 19.38 0.10
C ARG A 391 -5.37 18.85 0.32
N ARG A 392 -6.29 19.65 0.87
CA ARG A 392 -7.71 19.28 1.10
C ARG A 392 -8.47 19.17 -0.23
N ALA A 393 -8.26 20.12 -1.14
CA ALA A 393 -8.76 20.06 -2.51
C ALA A 393 -8.18 18.85 -3.24
N TRP A 394 -6.88 18.57 -3.09
CA TRP A 394 -6.24 17.35 -3.60
C TRP A 394 -6.80 16.09 -2.95
N ALA A 395 -7.18 16.09 -1.66
CA ALA A 395 -7.76 14.94 -0.96
C ALA A 395 -9.22 14.66 -1.37
N ALA A 396 -10.02 15.68 -1.65
CA ALA A 396 -11.29 15.52 -2.37
C ALA A 396 -11.04 15.03 -3.81
N GLN A 397 -9.99 15.58 -4.45
CA GLN A 397 -9.33 15.01 -5.63
C GLN A 397 -8.66 13.64 -5.37
N VAL A 398 -8.76 13.00 -4.19
CA VAL A 398 -8.33 11.62 -3.92
C VAL A 398 -9.51 10.69 -3.67
N GLU A 399 -10.59 11.16 -3.05
CA GLU A 399 -11.76 10.32 -2.78
C GLU A 399 -12.78 10.24 -3.92
N GLU A 400 -12.92 11.24 -4.80
CA GLU A 400 -14.07 11.19 -5.70
C GLU A 400 -13.92 10.25 -6.94
N ARG A 401 -12.75 10.06 -7.60
CA ARG A 401 -12.55 8.96 -8.59
C ARG A 401 -12.49 7.62 -7.85
N ARG A 402 -12.12 7.56 -6.56
CA ARG A 402 -12.34 6.34 -5.74
C ARG A 402 -13.83 6.03 -5.65
N GLY A 403 -14.68 7.04 -5.38
CA GLY A 403 -16.14 6.92 -5.37
C GLY A 403 -16.78 6.65 -6.75
N ARG A 404 -16.28 7.28 -7.82
CA ARG A 404 -16.72 7.03 -9.22
C ARG A 404 -16.36 5.61 -9.64
N ARG A 405 -15.07 5.23 -9.54
CA ARG A 405 -14.58 3.87 -9.77
C ARG A 405 -15.34 2.84 -8.92
N GLY A 406 -15.57 3.12 -7.64
CA GLY A 406 -16.34 2.23 -6.77
C GLY A 406 -17.83 2.11 -7.15
N ARG A 407 -18.43 3.14 -7.77
CA ARG A 407 -19.76 3.04 -8.39
C ARG A 407 -19.71 2.24 -9.70
N GLU A 408 -18.74 2.51 -10.56
CA GLU A 408 -18.50 1.80 -11.83
C GLU A 408 -18.25 0.29 -11.60
N GLU A 409 -17.45 -0.08 -10.61
CA GLU A 409 -17.19 -1.46 -10.19
C GLU A 409 -18.45 -2.14 -9.64
N ARG A 410 -19.25 -1.44 -8.82
CA ARG A 410 -20.55 -1.93 -8.33
C ARG A 410 -21.58 -2.10 -9.46
N GLU A 411 -21.60 -1.19 -10.43
CA GLU A 411 -22.43 -1.31 -11.62
C GLU A 411 -21.97 -2.46 -12.53
N ALA A 412 -20.66 -2.62 -12.75
CA ALA A 412 -20.11 -3.75 -13.49
C ALA A 412 -20.44 -5.08 -12.82
N ALA A 413 -20.36 -5.16 -11.48
CA ALA A 413 -20.80 -6.32 -10.71
C ALA A 413 -22.30 -6.59 -10.91
N ARG A 414 -23.18 -5.58 -10.78
CA ARG A 414 -24.63 -5.70 -11.03
C ARG A 414 -24.96 -6.12 -12.47
N ARG A 415 -24.22 -5.62 -13.46
CA ARG A 415 -24.36 -6.02 -14.88
C ARG A 415 -23.95 -7.48 -15.08
N ARG A 416 -22.88 -7.94 -14.43
CA ARG A 416 -22.46 -9.36 -14.44
C ARG A 416 -23.44 -10.28 -13.71
N GLN A 417 -23.99 -9.85 -12.57
CA GLN A 417 -25.06 -10.57 -11.86
C GLN A 417 -26.28 -10.78 -12.77
N ARG A 418 -26.79 -9.71 -13.40
CA ARG A 418 -27.88 -9.79 -14.39
C ARG A 418 -27.58 -10.64 -15.62
N GLN A 419 -26.32 -10.71 -16.06
CA GLN A 419 -25.90 -11.63 -17.13
C GLN A 419 -25.87 -13.09 -16.65
N TYR A 420 -25.41 -13.33 -15.42
CA TYR A 420 -25.40 -14.65 -14.80
C TYR A 420 -26.83 -15.17 -14.56
N GLU A 421 -27.69 -14.37 -13.93
CA GLU A 421 -29.13 -14.60 -13.73
C GLU A 421 -29.79 -15.03 -15.05
N ARG A 422 -29.66 -14.23 -16.11
CA ARG A 422 -30.18 -14.56 -17.45
C ARG A 422 -29.60 -15.82 -18.09
N SER A 423 -28.38 -16.19 -17.74
CA SER A 423 -27.76 -17.44 -18.21
C SER A 423 -28.27 -18.66 -17.43
N GLU A 424 -28.57 -18.49 -16.14
CA GLU A 424 -29.18 -19.49 -15.26
C GLU A 424 -30.65 -19.71 -15.60
N GLU A 425 -31.42 -18.64 -15.84
CA GLU A 425 -32.80 -18.70 -16.35
C GLU A 425 -32.87 -19.57 -17.62
N ARG A 426 -32.03 -19.28 -18.62
CA ARG A 426 -31.95 -20.06 -19.87
C ARG A 426 -31.54 -21.52 -19.63
N ARG A 427 -30.65 -21.80 -18.68
CA ARG A 427 -30.28 -23.18 -18.30
C ARG A 427 -31.44 -23.91 -17.64
N ARG A 428 -32.20 -23.23 -16.77
CA ARG A 428 -33.40 -23.77 -16.11
C ARG A 428 -34.50 -24.05 -17.12
N GLU A 429 -34.84 -23.09 -17.99
CA GLU A 429 -35.78 -23.30 -19.09
C GLU A 429 -35.40 -24.50 -19.97
N LEU A 430 -34.11 -24.65 -20.34
CA LEU A 430 -33.66 -25.78 -21.15
C LEU A 430 -33.71 -27.12 -20.39
N ALA A 431 -33.46 -27.12 -19.08
CA ALA A 431 -33.60 -28.29 -18.23
C ALA A 431 -35.07 -28.67 -17.99
N GLU A 432 -35.95 -27.69 -17.81
CA GLU A 432 -37.40 -27.86 -17.66
C GLU A 432 -38.03 -28.36 -18.95
N ARG A 433 -37.72 -27.77 -20.11
CA ARG A 433 -38.14 -28.26 -21.43
C ARG A 433 -37.68 -29.71 -21.67
N GLN A 434 -36.44 -30.05 -21.31
CA GLN A 434 -35.97 -31.45 -21.33
C GLN A 434 -36.73 -32.34 -20.34
N GLY A 435 -37.06 -31.84 -19.14
CA GLY A 435 -37.85 -32.55 -18.14
C GLY A 435 -39.27 -32.86 -18.61
N LEU A 436 -39.94 -31.88 -19.23
CA LEU A 436 -41.27 -32.03 -19.85
C LEU A 436 -41.22 -33.07 -20.99
N LEU A 437 -40.27 -32.95 -21.92
CA LEU A 437 -40.10 -33.92 -23.01
C LEU A 437 -39.79 -35.35 -22.51
N ARG A 438 -39.09 -35.50 -21.37
CA ARG A 438 -38.87 -36.81 -20.72
C ARG A 438 -40.16 -37.33 -20.07
N ARG A 439 -40.94 -36.48 -19.40
CA ARG A 439 -42.25 -36.83 -18.81
C ARG A 439 -43.24 -37.28 -19.87
N GLU A 440 -43.41 -36.50 -20.95
CA GLU A 440 -44.27 -36.87 -22.07
C GLU A 440 -43.91 -38.22 -22.69
N ARG A 441 -42.61 -38.51 -22.88
CA ARG A 441 -42.15 -39.81 -23.39
C ARG A 441 -42.48 -40.95 -22.43
N ALA A 442 -42.25 -40.75 -21.13
CA ALA A 442 -42.60 -41.72 -20.10
C ALA A 442 -44.12 -41.96 -20.02
N GLU A 443 -44.94 -40.91 -20.16
CA GLU A 443 -46.39 -41.03 -20.23
C GLU A 443 -46.87 -41.76 -21.48
N ARG A 444 -46.29 -41.49 -22.66
CA ARG A 444 -46.64 -42.19 -23.90
C ARG A 444 -46.31 -43.68 -23.78
N ALA A 445 -45.10 -44.01 -23.33
CA ALA A 445 -44.70 -45.39 -23.05
C ALA A 445 -45.63 -46.07 -22.02
N ALA A 446 -45.98 -45.38 -20.92
CA ALA A 446 -46.89 -45.91 -19.91
C ALA A 446 -48.34 -46.10 -20.41
N ARG A 447 -48.79 -45.30 -21.40
CA ARG A 447 -50.08 -45.50 -22.09
C ARG A 447 -50.01 -46.69 -23.03
N GLU A 448 -48.95 -46.82 -23.82
CA GLU A 448 -48.69 -48.00 -24.67
C GLU A 448 -48.62 -49.30 -23.85
N ASP A 449 -47.89 -49.30 -22.72
CA ASP A 449 -47.75 -50.48 -21.86
C ASP A 449 -49.07 -50.86 -21.16
N ARG A 450 -49.95 -49.89 -20.88
CA ARG A 450 -51.32 -50.19 -20.42
C ARG A 450 -52.14 -50.85 -21.53
N LEU A 451 -52.06 -50.36 -22.76
CA LEU A 451 -52.74 -50.98 -23.91
C LEU A 451 -52.22 -52.39 -24.19
N ARG A 452 -50.89 -52.59 -24.15
CA ARG A 452 -50.23 -53.92 -24.27
C ARG A 452 -50.73 -54.88 -23.19
N LYS A 453 -50.84 -54.43 -21.94
CA LYS A 453 -51.37 -55.24 -20.82
C LYS A 453 -52.84 -55.60 -21.00
N LEU A 454 -53.71 -54.65 -21.37
CA LEU A 454 -55.12 -54.93 -21.64
C LEU A 454 -55.29 -55.94 -22.80
N GLN A 455 -54.46 -55.84 -23.84
CA GLN A 455 -54.42 -56.83 -24.92
C GLN A 455 -53.94 -58.21 -24.43
N GLN A 456 -52.91 -58.27 -23.58
CA GLN A 456 -52.44 -59.52 -22.97
C GLN A 456 -53.53 -60.16 -22.11
N GLU A 457 -54.21 -59.39 -21.27
CA GLU A 457 -55.33 -59.85 -20.43
C GLU A 457 -56.51 -60.37 -21.25
N GLN A 458 -56.87 -59.71 -22.36
CA GLN A 458 -57.91 -60.18 -23.28
C GLN A 458 -57.53 -61.51 -23.96
N ASN A 459 -56.28 -61.62 -24.44
CA ASN A 459 -55.77 -62.87 -25.05
C ASN A 459 -55.67 -64.01 -24.03
N LEU A 460 -55.42 -63.72 -22.74
CA LEU A 460 -55.39 -64.73 -21.68
C LEU A 460 -56.81 -65.21 -21.34
N LYS A 461 -57.78 -64.30 -21.18
CA LYS A 461 -59.18 -64.66 -20.90
C LYS A 461 -59.77 -65.58 -21.97
N GLN A 462 -59.61 -65.24 -23.26
CA GLN A 462 -60.06 -66.09 -24.37
C GLN A 462 -59.42 -67.49 -24.36
N ARG A 463 -58.18 -67.62 -23.89
CA ARG A 463 -57.51 -68.92 -23.72
C ARG A 463 -58.02 -69.68 -22.50
N GLU A 464 -58.28 -69.00 -21.40
CA GLU A 464 -58.82 -69.59 -20.17
C GLU A 464 -60.26 -70.09 -20.39
N GLU A 465 -61.10 -69.31 -21.07
CA GLU A 465 -62.45 -69.66 -21.51
C GLU A 465 -62.43 -70.93 -22.38
N GLY A 466 -61.64 -70.94 -23.47
CA GLY A 466 -61.50 -72.12 -24.34
C GLY A 466 -60.89 -73.35 -23.64
N LEU A 467 -60.03 -73.16 -22.63
CA LEU A 467 -59.49 -74.24 -21.79
C LEU A 467 -60.53 -74.76 -20.78
N GLN A 468 -61.49 -73.95 -20.34
CA GLN A 468 -62.61 -74.38 -19.48
C GLN A 468 -63.61 -75.22 -20.29
N GLU A 469 -64.08 -74.71 -21.44
CA GLU A 469 -64.92 -75.48 -22.36
C GLU A 469 -64.31 -76.85 -22.73
N GLY A 470 -62.99 -76.86 -22.98
CA GLY A 470 -62.25 -78.08 -23.32
C GLY A 470 -62.19 -79.09 -22.16
N ARG A 471 -62.18 -78.64 -20.90
CA ARG A 471 -62.22 -79.50 -19.72
C ARG A 471 -63.59 -80.13 -19.52
N GLU A 472 -64.66 -79.34 -19.65
CA GLU A 472 -66.04 -79.79 -19.49
C GLU A 472 -66.40 -80.89 -20.50
N ARG A 473 -66.08 -80.65 -21.79
CA ARG A 473 -66.22 -81.65 -22.87
C ARG A 473 -65.41 -82.93 -22.58
N ALA A 474 -64.21 -82.80 -21.99
CA ALA A 474 -63.37 -83.94 -21.64
C ALA A 474 -63.86 -84.72 -20.41
N GLU A 475 -64.52 -84.09 -19.44
CA GLU A 475 -65.12 -84.79 -18.28
C GLU A 475 -66.34 -85.63 -18.70
N GLN A 476 -67.15 -85.16 -19.65
CA GLN A 476 -68.27 -85.92 -20.22
C GLN A 476 -67.79 -87.23 -20.87
N ILE A 477 -66.83 -87.15 -21.82
CA ILE A 477 -66.27 -88.30 -22.53
C ILE A 477 -65.59 -89.31 -21.58
N ARG A 478 -65.02 -88.84 -20.45
CA ARG A 478 -64.39 -89.72 -19.45
C ARG A 478 -65.39 -90.62 -18.73
N ARG A 479 -66.61 -90.13 -18.46
CA ARG A 479 -67.67 -90.89 -17.76
C ARG A 479 -68.17 -92.05 -18.62
N GLU A 480 -68.42 -91.79 -19.90
CA GLU A 480 -68.79 -92.82 -20.88
C GLU A 480 -67.69 -93.88 -21.08
N ARG A 481 -66.42 -93.45 -21.10
CA ARG A 481 -65.26 -94.35 -21.25
C ARG A 481 -64.98 -95.19 -20.00
N ALA A 482 -65.36 -94.73 -18.81
CA ALA A 482 -65.23 -95.54 -17.59
C ALA A 482 -66.00 -96.85 -17.77
N GLN A 483 -67.29 -96.76 -18.10
CA GLN A 483 -68.18 -97.88 -18.42
C GLN A 483 -67.72 -98.76 -19.60
N ARG A 484 -66.54 -98.49 -20.21
CA ARG A 484 -65.91 -99.18 -21.34
C ARG A 484 -64.50 -99.77 -21.06
N ALA A 485 -64.17 -100.21 -19.82
CA ALA A 485 -62.94 -100.96 -19.48
C ALA A 485 -63.00 -102.40 -18.83
N ALA A 486 -63.83 -102.77 -17.84
CA ALA A 486 -63.69 -104.03 -17.05
C ALA A 486 -63.83 -105.33 -17.84
N ARG A 487 -64.85 -105.38 -18.69
CA ARG A 487 -65.18 -106.57 -19.49
C ARG A 487 -63.97 -106.97 -20.38
N ALA A 488 -63.13 -106.00 -20.75
CA ALA A 488 -61.82 -106.21 -21.37
C ALA A 488 -60.74 -106.63 -20.36
N LYS A 489 -60.62 -105.96 -19.20
CA LYS A 489 -59.61 -106.25 -18.17
C LYS A 489 -59.54 -107.74 -17.81
N GLN A 490 -60.70 -108.37 -17.59
CA GLN A 490 -60.78 -109.79 -17.21
C GLN A 490 -60.15 -110.75 -18.22
N ARG A 491 -60.00 -110.34 -19.49
CA ARG A 491 -59.33 -111.14 -20.53
C ARG A 491 -57.86 -110.75 -20.68
N GLN A 492 -57.54 -109.45 -20.58
CA GLN A 492 -56.18 -108.92 -20.66
C GLN A 492 -55.27 -109.45 -19.54
N GLU A 493 -55.80 -109.68 -18.33
CA GLU A 493 -55.02 -110.14 -17.16
C GLU A 493 -54.22 -111.44 -17.39
N GLY A 494 -54.67 -112.33 -18.28
CA GLY A 494 -53.95 -113.55 -18.63
C GLY A 494 -52.76 -113.31 -19.59
N GLN A 495 -52.93 -112.42 -20.58
CA GLN A 495 -51.89 -112.08 -21.56
C GLN A 495 -50.78 -111.22 -20.91
N LEU A 496 -51.20 -110.27 -20.07
CA LEU A 496 -50.35 -109.38 -19.28
C LEU A 496 -49.27 -110.11 -18.45
N GLN A 497 -49.46 -111.38 -18.07
CA GLN A 497 -48.43 -112.12 -17.30
C GLN A 497 -47.21 -112.56 -18.14
N ARG A 498 -47.39 -112.80 -19.44
CA ARG A 498 -46.29 -113.16 -20.34
C ARG A 498 -45.59 -111.89 -20.81
N GLU A 499 -46.38 -110.92 -21.25
CA GLU A 499 -45.93 -109.55 -21.57
C GLU A 499 -45.08 -108.95 -20.46
N LYS A 500 -45.51 -109.00 -19.19
CA LYS A 500 -44.73 -108.49 -18.04
C LYS A 500 -43.27 -108.96 -17.99
N ARG A 501 -42.94 -110.16 -18.49
CA ARG A 501 -41.55 -110.69 -18.47
C ARG A 501 -40.70 -110.12 -19.61
N GLU A 502 -41.30 -109.89 -20.77
CA GLU A 502 -40.65 -109.32 -21.94
C GLU A 502 -40.59 -107.79 -21.85
N LEU A 503 -41.69 -107.16 -21.40
CA LEU A 503 -41.75 -105.80 -20.90
C LEU A 503 -40.67 -105.57 -19.83
N SER A 504 -40.52 -106.40 -18.80
CA SER A 504 -39.44 -106.22 -17.79
C SER A 504 -38.02 -106.14 -18.38
N ARG A 505 -37.77 -106.74 -19.56
CA ARG A 505 -36.48 -106.65 -20.26
C ARG A 505 -36.43 -105.41 -21.17
N ALA A 506 -37.49 -105.19 -21.94
CA ALA A 506 -37.63 -104.02 -22.81
C ALA A 506 -37.68 -102.70 -22.02
N GLU A 507 -38.28 -102.68 -20.84
CA GLU A 507 -38.35 -101.57 -19.89
C GLU A 507 -36.99 -101.24 -19.29
N ARG A 508 -36.15 -102.25 -18.97
CA ARG A 508 -34.76 -102.00 -18.56
C ARG A 508 -33.95 -101.38 -19.69
N ALA A 509 -34.02 -101.95 -20.89
CA ALA A 509 -33.35 -101.39 -22.07
C ALA A 509 -33.87 -99.98 -22.43
N ARG A 510 -35.19 -99.74 -22.34
CA ARG A 510 -35.82 -98.42 -22.51
C ARG A 510 -35.39 -97.46 -21.42
N HIS A 511 -35.32 -97.88 -20.15
CA HIS A 511 -34.90 -97.05 -19.03
C HIS A 511 -33.42 -96.68 -19.12
N GLU A 512 -32.55 -97.63 -19.49
CA GLU A 512 -31.14 -97.37 -19.79
C GLU A 512 -30.97 -96.42 -20.99
N ALA A 513 -31.73 -96.62 -22.07
CA ALA A 513 -31.75 -95.71 -23.21
C ALA A 513 -32.30 -94.32 -22.85
N LEU A 514 -33.30 -94.22 -21.96
CA LEU A 514 -33.84 -92.96 -21.44
C LEU A 514 -32.85 -92.27 -20.49
N LEU A 515 -32.10 -93.00 -19.67
CA LEU A 515 -31.02 -92.43 -18.86
C LEU A 515 -29.84 -91.95 -19.73
N GLN A 516 -29.45 -92.70 -20.76
CA GLN A 516 -28.45 -92.27 -21.73
C GLN A 516 -28.94 -91.07 -22.55
N GLY A 517 -30.20 -91.06 -22.98
CA GLY A 517 -30.84 -89.93 -23.66
C GLY A 517 -30.87 -88.69 -22.77
N ARG A 518 -31.36 -88.81 -21.54
CA ARG A 518 -31.45 -87.73 -20.56
C ARG A 518 -30.08 -87.20 -20.16
N THR A 519 -29.05 -88.04 -20.03
CA THR A 519 -27.68 -87.57 -19.75
C THR A 519 -27.01 -86.93 -20.96
N ARG A 520 -27.35 -87.33 -22.20
CA ARG A 520 -26.95 -86.60 -23.42
C ARG A 520 -27.66 -85.25 -23.53
N GLN A 521 -28.97 -85.20 -23.30
CA GLN A 521 -29.76 -83.95 -23.23
C GLN A 521 -29.18 -83.01 -22.17
N GLN A 522 -28.96 -83.47 -20.94
CA GLN A 522 -28.34 -82.67 -19.88
C GLN A 522 -26.93 -82.17 -20.22
N ARG A 523 -26.15 -82.89 -21.04
CA ARG A 523 -24.87 -82.39 -21.56
C ARG A 523 -25.10 -81.28 -22.59
N GLN A 524 -25.94 -81.52 -23.59
CA GLN A 524 -26.28 -80.54 -24.63
C GLN A 524 -26.91 -79.26 -24.05
N GLU A 525 -27.80 -79.37 -23.06
CA GLU A 525 -28.35 -78.26 -22.29
C GLU A 525 -27.25 -77.49 -21.56
N ARG A 526 -26.35 -78.19 -20.85
CA ARG A 526 -25.22 -77.54 -20.15
C ARG A 526 -24.22 -76.90 -21.10
N GLU A 527 -23.99 -77.49 -22.26
CA GLU A 527 -23.08 -76.99 -23.31
C GLU A 527 -23.68 -75.78 -24.03
N GLY A 528 -24.99 -75.78 -24.32
CA GLY A 528 -25.73 -74.63 -24.85
C GLY A 528 -25.87 -73.49 -23.83
N LEU A 529 -26.11 -73.81 -22.55
CA LEU A 529 -26.10 -72.83 -21.46
C LEU A 529 -24.71 -72.23 -21.24
N ARG A 530 -23.63 -73.04 -21.29
CA ARG A 530 -22.24 -72.53 -21.27
C ARG A 530 -21.96 -71.62 -22.45
N SER A 531 -22.23 -72.08 -23.68
CA SER A 531 -21.98 -71.31 -24.90
C SER A 531 -22.75 -69.98 -24.92
N SER A 532 -24.00 -69.96 -24.44
CA SER A 532 -24.80 -68.73 -24.35
C SER A 532 -24.36 -67.80 -23.21
N LEU A 533 -23.90 -68.35 -22.07
CA LEU A 533 -23.28 -67.59 -20.98
C LEU A 533 -21.94 -66.99 -21.41
N GLU A 534 -21.07 -67.77 -22.05
CA GLU A 534 -19.78 -67.33 -22.61
C GLU A 534 -19.96 -66.26 -23.68
N ALA A 535 -20.93 -66.43 -24.59
CA ALA A 535 -21.28 -65.40 -25.57
C ALA A 535 -21.91 -64.15 -24.91
N SER A 536 -22.60 -64.29 -23.76
CA SER A 536 -23.09 -63.14 -22.99
C SER A 536 -21.96 -62.41 -22.25
N LEU A 537 -20.97 -63.16 -21.75
CA LEU A 537 -19.76 -62.65 -21.10
C LEU A 537 -18.89 -61.88 -22.09
N GLY A 538 -18.60 -62.46 -23.27
CA GLY A 538 -17.85 -61.80 -24.34
C GLY A 538 -18.48 -60.47 -24.75
N ARG A 539 -19.79 -60.47 -25.04
CA ARG A 539 -20.53 -59.22 -25.31
C ARG A 539 -20.48 -58.22 -24.15
N ALA A 540 -20.51 -58.68 -22.90
CA ALA A 540 -20.38 -57.78 -21.74
C ALA A 540 -18.96 -57.20 -21.61
N GLN A 541 -17.92 -57.98 -21.95
CA GLN A 541 -16.52 -57.57 -21.98
C GLN A 541 -16.27 -56.56 -23.11
N GLU A 542 -16.70 -56.84 -24.34
CA GLU A 542 -16.62 -55.92 -25.49
C GLU A 542 -17.28 -54.57 -25.18
N ASN A 543 -18.50 -54.59 -24.61
CA ASN A 543 -19.21 -53.37 -24.20
C ASN A 543 -18.48 -52.62 -23.07
N TYR A 544 -17.84 -53.32 -22.14
CA TYR A 544 -17.02 -52.70 -21.09
C TYR A 544 -15.75 -52.07 -21.66
N GLU A 545 -15.05 -52.76 -22.56
CA GLU A 545 -13.85 -52.27 -23.25
C GLU A 545 -14.17 -51.03 -24.08
N HIS A 546 -15.24 -51.04 -24.87
CA HIS A 546 -15.72 -49.86 -25.59
C HIS A 546 -16.04 -48.68 -24.66
N LEU A 547 -16.64 -48.93 -23.49
CA LEU A 547 -16.92 -47.88 -22.49
C LEU A 547 -15.63 -47.34 -21.85
N VAL A 548 -14.62 -48.19 -21.59
CA VAL A 548 -13.30 -47.77 -21.08
C VAL A 548 -12.52 -47.01 -22.15
N GLU A 549 -12.59 -47.43 -23.42
CA GLU A 549 -12.01 -46.69 -24.54
C GLU A 549 -12.65 -45.32 -24.72
N GLN A 550 -13.99 -45.22 -24.71
CA GLN A 550 -14.68 -43.93 -24.78
C GLN A 550 -14.25 -43.01 -23.62
N ARG A 551 -14.22 -43.52 -22.38
CA ARG A 551 -13.76 -42.77 -21.21
C ARG A 551 -12.30 -42.33 -21.32
N THR A 552 -11.39 -43.18 -21.81
CA THR A 552 -9.97 -42.81 -21.96
C THR A 552 -9.74 -41.84 -23.12
N ARG A 553 -10.50 -41.95 -24.22
CA ARG A 553 -10.54 -40.95 -25.30
C ARG A 553 -11.03 -39.59 -24.76
N GLU A 554 -12.16 -39.57 -24.05
CA GLU A 554 -12.67 -38.35 -23.40
C GLU A 554 -11.67 -37.73 -22.41
N LEU A 555 -11.03 -38.53 -21.55
CA LEU A 555 -10.05 -38.04 -20.57
C LEU A 555 -8.81 -37.46 -21.25
N ARG A 556 -8.31 -38.09 -22.33
CA ARG A 556 -7.22 -37.54 -23.16
C ARG A 556 -7.62 -36.21 -23.82
N GLU A 557 -8.86 -36.08 -24.26
CA GLU A 557 -9.37 -34.81 -24.80
C GLU A 557 -9.56 -33.73 -23.73
N ARG A 558 -10.10 -34.07 -22.55
CA ARG A 558 -10.20 -33.15 -21.40
C ARG A 558 -8.83 -32.63 -21.00
N ALA A 559 -7.85 -33.53 -20.79
CA ALA A 559 -6.47 -33.17 -20.50
C ALA A 559 -5.86 -32.24 -21.57
N ARG A 560 -6.04 -32.53 -22.87
CA ARG A 560 -5.58 -31.65 -23.97
C ARG A 560 -6.25 -30.27 -23.95
N ARG A 561 -7.55 -30.20 -23.66
CA ARG A 561 -8.32 -28.94 -23.56
C ARG A 561 -7.87 -28.12 -22.34
N GLU A 562 -7.65 -28.77 -21.21
CA GLU A 562 -7.14 -28.19 -19.96
C GLU A 562 -5.70 -27.71 -20.09
N GLU A 563 -4.83 -28.48 -20.78
CA GLU A 563 -3.48 -28.04 -21.15
C GLU A 563 -3.52 -26.78 -22.02
N LEU A 564 -4.37 -26.73 -23.05
CA LEU A 564 -4.48 -25.56 -23.93
C LEU A 564 -5.01 -24.33 -23.18
N GLN A 565 -5.96 -24.51 -22.25
CA GLN A 565 -6.40 -23.44 -21.35
C GLN A 565 -5.27 -23.00 -20.40
N GLY A 566 -4.53 -23.94 -19.82
CA GLY A 566 -3.40 -23.68 -18.94
C GLY A 566 -2.23 -22.96 -19.63
N ARG A 567 -1.90 -23.33 -20.87
CA ARG A 567 -0.91 -22.64 -21.72
C ARG A 567 -1.35 -21.20 -22.00
N ARG A 568 -2.58 -21.00 -22.47
CA ARG A 568 -3.17 -19.66 -22.69
C ARG A 568 -3.21 -18.81 -21.42
N ALA A 569 -3.52 -19.41 -20.27
CA ALA A 569 -3.53 -18.73 -18.98
C ALA A 569 -2.11 -18.31 -18.54
N LYS A 570 -1.10 -19.17 -18.74
CA LYS A 570 0.32 -18.85 -18.49
C LYS A 570 0.80 -17.72 -19.40
N GLU A 571 0.58 -17.81 -20.71
CA GLU A 571 0.91 -16.74 -21.65
C GLU A 571 0.24 -15.41 -21.29
N ALA A 572 -1.02 -15.44 -20.85
CA ALA A 572 -1.76 -14.25 -20.43
C ALA A 572 -1.32 -13.70 -19.06
N ALA A 573 -0.69 -14.53 -18.22
CA ALA A 573 -0.02 -14.09 -16.99
C ALA A 573 1.34 -13.47 -17.31
N GLU A 574 2.19 -14.16 -18.06
CA GLU A 574 3.52 -13.67 -18.50
C GLU A 574 3.44 -12.32 -19.22
N ARG A 575 2.45 -12.11 -20.09
CA ARG A 575 2.23 -10.81 -20.77
C ARG A 575 1.95 -9.70 -19.75
N LYS A 576 1.08 -9.93 -18.77
CA LYS A 576 0.78 -8.97 -17.71
C LYS A 576 1.96 -8.74 -16.77
N GLU A 577 2.72 -9.77 -16.45
CA GLU A 577 3.94 -9.66 -15.64
C GLU A 577 4.99 -8.80 -16.37
N ARG A 578 5.19 -9.00 -17.68
CA ARG A 578 6.04 -8.13 -18.52
C ARG A 578 5.52 -6.70 -18.60
N GLU A 579 4.21 -6.50 -18.76
CA GLU A 579 3.58 -5.16 -18.73
C GLU A 579 3.77 -4.46 -17.38
N HIS A 580 3.61 -5.18 -16.26
CA HIS A 580 3.83 -4.67 -14.91
C HIS A 580 5.30 -4.36 -14.64
N GLN A 581 6.22 -5.23 -15.05
CA GLN A 581 7.68 -5.00 -14.98
C GLN A 581 8.08 -3.76 -15.79
N ALA A 582 7.68 -3.67 -17.06
CA ALA A 582 7.97 -2.53 -17.92
C ALA A 582 7.38 -1.22 -17.38
N HIS A 583 6.19 -1.25 -16.77
CA HIS A 583 5.60 -0.10 -16.10
C HIS A 583 6.39 0.33 -14.85
N LEU A 584 6.85 -0.63 -14.03
CA LEU A 584 7.69 -0.35 -12.85
C LEU A 584 9.07 0.21 -13.27
N GLU A 585 9.70 -0.36 -14.31
CA GLU A 585 10.93 0.19 -14.90
C GLU A 585 10.72 1.60 -15.47
N ALA A 586 9.61 1.86 -16.16
CA ALA A 586 9.29 3.17 -16.69
C ALA A 586 9.11 4.20 -15.56
N LEU A 587 8.48 3.83 -14.44
CA LEU A 587 8.37 4.68 -13.26
C LEU A 587 9.71 4.91 -12.57
N ALA A 588 10.58 3.89 -12.47
CA ALA A 588 11.92 3.99 -11.92
C ALA A 588 12.79 4.94 -12.76
N ARG A 589 12.90 4.69 -14.08
CA ARG A 589 13.61 5.55 -15.04
C ARG A 589 13.07 6.99 -15.06
N ALA A 590 11.76 7.17 -14.88
CA ALA A 590 11.18 8.51 -14.74
C ALA A 590 11.55 9.18 -13.40
N GLY A 591 11.76 8.41 -12.33
CA GLY A 591 12.31 8.87 -11.05
C GLY A 591 13.77 9.30 -11.17
N GLU A 592 14.61 8.44 -11.74
CA GLU A 592 16.03 8.69 -12.01
C GLU A 592 16.22 9.97 -12.84
N ARG A 593 15.48 10.15 -13.93
CA ARG A 593 15.52 11.37 -14.76
C ARG A 593 15.16 12.64 -14.00
N ARG A 594 14.19 12.56 -13.06
CA ARG A 594 13.85 13.71 -12.18
C ARG A 594 14.97 14.02 -11.19
N LEU A 595 15.66 13.00 -10.67
CA LEU A 595 16.82 13.18 -9.79
C LEU A 595 18.05 13.73 -10.54
N GLN A 596 18.30 13.25 -11.76
CA GLN A 596 19.35 13.77 -12.66
C GLN A 596 19.12 15.25 -13.00
N HIS A 597 17.88 15.63 -13.35
CA HIS A 597 17.53 17.03 -13.59
C HIS A 597 17.63 17.87 -12.30
N ALA A 598 17.29 17.33 -11.13
CA ALA A 598 17.40 18.04 -9.86
C ALA A 598 18.86 18.26 -9.42
N THR A 599 19.74 17.29 -9.68
CA THR A 599 21.20 17.42 -9.42
C THR A 599 21.83 18.41 -10.38
N GLN A 600 21.54 18.35 -11.67
CA GLN A 600 21.99 19.35 -12.67
C GLN A 600 21.59 20.78 -12.28
N VAL A 601 20.32 21.02 -11.93
CA VAL A 601 19.86 22.35 -11.49
C VAL A 601 20.51 22.80 -10.18
N ALA A 602 20.80 21.87 -9.26
CA ALA A 602 21.52 22.19 -8.02
C ALA A 602 22.99 22.55 -8.30
N GLU A 603 23.67 21.81 -9.17
CA GLU A 603 25.03 22.07 -9.64
C GLU A 603 25.12 23.41 -10.38
N GLU A 604 24.19 23.70 -11.28
CA GLU A 604 24.07 24.99 -11.95
C GLU A 604 23.86 26.14 -10.96
N ALA A 605 22.99 25.97 -9.96
CA ALA A 605 22.77 26.99 -8.92
C ALA A 605 24.04 27.23 -8.08
N VAL A 606 24.80 26.18 -7.75
CA VAL A 606 26.10 26.29 -7.08
C VAL A 606 27.14 26.97 -7.97
N GLN A 607 27.24 26.61 -9.25
CA GLN A 607 28.13 27.25 -10.22
C GLN A 607 27.79 28.73 -10.42
N GLN A 608 26.51 29.08 -10.56
CA GLN A 608 26.06 30.47 -10.65
C GLN A 608 26.41 31.25 -9.38
N LYS A 609 26.21 30.66 -8.20
CA LYS A 609 26.59 31.27 -6.92
C LYS A 609 28.11 31.49 -6.84
N ALA A 610 28.92 30.51 -7.23
CA ALA A 610 30.37 30.62 -7.29
C ALA A 610 30.84 31.74 -8.25
N ARG A 611 30.27 31.81 -9.47
CA ARG A 611 30.55 32.88 -10.44
C ARG A 611 30.21 34.26 -9.88
N ARG A 612 29.04 34.44 -9.26
CA ARG A 612 28.61 35.71 -8.62
C ARG A 612 29.51 36.10 -7.44
N VAL A 613 29.94 35.14 -6.62
CA VAL A 613 30.89 35.39 -5.52
C VAL A 613 32.26 35.79 -6.05
N GLY A 614 32.76 35.13 -7.11
CA GLY A 614 34.00 35.50 -7.79
C GLY A 614 33.96 36.92 -8.37
N GLN A 615 32.87 37.27 -9.08
CA GLN A 615 32.65 38.62 -9.60
C GLN A 615 32.64 39.67 -8.48
N SER A 616 31.83 39.46 -7.43
CA SER A 616 31.76 40.39 -6.29
C SER A 616 33.09 40.52 -5.54
N ARG A 617 33.91 39.46 -5.49
CA ARG A 617 35.27 39.52 -4.95
C ARG A 617 36.17 40.40 -5.82
N LEU A 618 36.19 40.19 -7.14
CA LEU A 618 37.00 40.99 -8.07
C LEU A 618 36.58 42.47 -8.09
N GLU A 619 35.29 42.77 -7.97
CA GLU A 619 34.76 44.12 -7.81
C GLU A 619 35.26 44.78 -6.52
N LYS A 620 35.23 44.05 -5.40
CA LYS A 620 35.75 44.53 -4.10
C LYS A 620 37.26 44.76 -4.13
N GLU A 621 38.02 43.85 -4.74
CA GLU A 621 39.48 44.02 -4.90
C GLU A 621 39.81 45.23 -5.79
N ARG A 622 39.04 45.47 -6.87
CA ARG A 622 39.16 46.69 -7.70
C ARG A 622 38.82 47.96 -6.91
N ALA A 623 37.71 47.95 -6.17
CA ALA A 623 37.29 49.09 -5.36
C ALA A 623 38.29 49.40 -4.23
N GLN A 624 38.86 48.37 -3.59
CA GLN A 624 39.90 48.52 -2.57
C GLN A 624 41.18 49.15 -3.16
N ARG A 625 41.63 48.73 -4.34
CA ARG A 625 42.76 49.35 -5.04
C ARG A 625 42.49 50.82 -5.37
N ALA A 626 41.36 51.11 -6.02
CA ALA A 626 40.97 52.48 -6.37
C ALA A 626 40.80 53.39 -5.14
N ASN A 627 40.32 52.86 -4.01
CA ASN A 627 40.23 53.60 -2.75
C ASN A 627 41.62 53.84 -2.12
N LYS A 628 42.53 52.85 -2.15
CA LYS A 628 43.92 53.01 -1.69
C LYS A 628 44.62 54.13 -2.46
N GLU A 629 44.57 54.10 -3.79
CA GLU A 629 45.17 55.14 -4.62
C GLU A 629 44.55 56.54 -4.40
N LYS A 630 43.25 56.62 -4.04
CA LYS A 630 42.61 57.90 -3.68
C LYS A 630 43.15 58.43 -2.36
N VAL A 631 43.24 57.60 -1.33
CA VAL A 631 43.84 57.99 -0.04
C VAL A 631 45.31 58.42 -0.22
N GLU A 632 46.08 57.72 -1.05
CA GLU A 632 47.46 58.09 -1.38
C GLU A 632 47.56 59.45 -2.08
N ARG A 633 46.66 59.74 -3.04
CA ARG A 633 46.56 61.06 -3.70
C ARG A 633 46.14 62.16 -2.72
N ASP A 634 45.15 61.91 -1.86
CA ASP A 634 44.66 62.86 -0.87
C ASP A 634 45.73 63.17 0.19
N GLU A 635 46.50 62.16 0.61
CA GLU A 635 47.67 62.33 1.48
C GLU A 635 48.77 63.15 0.80
N ASP A 636 49.11 62.87 -0.46
CA ASP A 636 50.12 63.65 -1.18
C ASP A 636 49.69 65.10 -1.44
N CYS A 637 48.40 65.35 -1.69
CA CYS A 637 47.86 66.71 -1.72
C CYS A 637 48.04 67.41 -0.35
N ARG A 638 47.62 66.78 0.76
CA ARG A 638 47.80 67.33 2.11
C ARG A 638 49.27 67.55 2.48
N ARG A 639 50.17 66.65 2.08
CA ARG A 639 51.63 66.81 2.27
C ARG A 639 52.15 68.04 1.51
N ARG A 640 51.72 68.25 0.26
CA ARG A 640 52.07 69.43 -0.56
C ARG A 640 51.52 70.73 0.06
N GLU A 641 50.26 70.72 0.50
CA GLU A 641 49.63 71.86 1.18
C GLU A 641 50.37 72.21 2.48
N LEU A 642 50.73 71.21 3.29
CA LEU A 642 51.50 71.40 4.52
C LEU A 642 52.90 71.97 4.24
N LEU A 643 53.60 71.45 3.22
CA LEU A 643 54.91 71.96 2.80
C LEU A 643 54.81 73.42 2.29
N GLN A 644 53.77 73.76 1.52
CA GLN A 644 53.52 75.15 1.11
C GLN A 644 53.18 76.07 2.30
N ALA A 645 52.40 75.58 3.27
CA ALA A 645 52.08 76.34 4.47
C ALA A 645 53.32 76.58 5.35
N ILE A 646 54.21 75.59 5.48
CA ILE A 646 55.51 75.73 6.14
C ILE A 646 56.39 76.73 5.38
N GLY A 647 56.49 76.61 4.05
CA GLY A 647 57.22 77.56 3.20
C GLY A 647 56.78 79.01 3.41
N ARG A 648 55.47 79.28 3.28
CA ARG A 648 54.88 80.61 3.55
C ARG A 648 55.13 81.09 4.98
N LYS A 649 55.11 80.22 5.99
CA LYS A 649 55.45 80.60 7.37
C LYS A 649 56.93 80.94 7.55
N LEU A 650 57.83 80.23 6.86
CA LEU A 650 59.27 80.55 6.83
C LEU A 650 59.54 81.86 6.08
N GLU A 651 58.84 82.13 4.98
CA GLU A 651 58.88 83.41 4.27
C GLU A 651 58.40 84.57 5.17
N CYS A 652 57.24 84.43 5.82
CA CYS A 652 56.71 85.45 6.74
C CYS A 652 57.64 85.71 7.94
N THR A 653 58.22 84.66 8.55
CA THR A 653 59.15 84.82 9.67
C THR A 653 60.49 85.41 9.24
N GLN A 654 60.98 85.08 8.04
CA GLN A 654 62.11 85.76 7.43
C GLN A 654 61.81 87.25 7.19
N HIS A 655 60.65 87.59 6.62
CA HIS A 655 60.24 88.98 6.38
C HIS A 655 60.19 89.79 7.69
N LEU A 656 59.46 89.28 8.68
CA LEU A 656 59.36 89.87 10.02
C LEU A 656 60.73 89.99 10.71
N SER A 657 61.65 89.06 10.47
CA SER A 657 63.02 89.17 11.00
C SER A 657 63.85 90.26 10.31
N ARG A 658 63.62 90.53 9.02
CA ARG A 658 64.26 91.62 8.27
C ARG A 658 63.68 92.97 8.70
N GLU A 659 62.35 93.10 8.75
CA GLU A 659 61.65 94.28 9.27
C GLU A 659 62.06 94.61 10.71
N ARG A 660 62.15 93.59 11.58
CA ARG A 660 62.60 93.80 12.97
C ARG A 660 64.05 94.28 13.04
N ARG A 661 64.93 93.83 12.15
CA ARG A 661 66.32 94.32 12.06
C ARG A 661 66.35 95.77 11.58
N SER A 662 65.71 96.09 10.46
CA SER A 662 65.69 97.46 9.93
C SER A 662 64.97 98.46 10.86
N ALA A 663 63.92 98.05 11.56
CA ALA A 663 63.26 98.85 12.58
C ALA A 663 64.16 99.10 13.82
N LEU A 664 64.91 98.08 14.28
CA LEU A 664 65.89 98.24 15.35
C LEU A 664 67.09 99.12 14.92
N GLU A 665 67.53 99.01 13.67
CA GLU A 665 68.60 99.84 13.10
C GLU A 665 68.15 101.29 12.93
N SER A 666 66.93 101.52 12.42
CA SER A 666 66.29 102.84 12.35
C SER A 666 66.13 103.46 13.74
N ALA A 667 65.58 102.73 14.71
CA ALA A 667 65.45 103.21 16.09
C ALA A 667 66.80 103.53 16.74
N ARG A 668 67.84 102.71 16.49
CA ARG A 668 69.22 102.99 16.92
C ARG A 668 69.81 104.23 16.24
N SER A 669 69.52 104.44 14.95
CA SER A 669 69.95 105.64 14.21
C SER A 669 69.29 106.90 14.77
N THR A 670 67.97 106.89 14.92
CA THR A 670 67.20 107.99 15.52
C THR A 670 67.62 108.27 16.96
N ALA A 671 67.94 107.24 17.76
CA ALA A 671 68.48 107.41 19.11
C ALA A 671 69.86 108.08 19.11
N ARG A 672 70.77 107.69 18.19
CA ARG A 672 72.08 108.34 18.01
C ARG A 672 71.93 109.79 17.55
N ALA A 673 71.07 110.05 16.57
CA ALA A 673 70.79 111.42 16.11
C ALA A 673 70.20 112.29 17.25
N SER A 674 69.24 111.75 18.00
CA SER A 674 68.65 112.42 19.18
C SER A 674 69.68 112.68 20.28
N PHE A 675 70.63 111.77 20.48
CA PHE A 675 71.76 111.97 21.39
C PHE A 675 72.64 113.13 20.91
N HIS A 676 73.08 113.13 19.65
CA HIS A 676 73.90 114.24 19.11
C HIS A 676 73.18 115.60 19.14
N VAL A 677 71.87 115.65 18.90
CA VAL A 677 71.09 116.89 19.05
C VAL A 677 71.02 117.34 20.52
N ARG A 678 70.86 116.41 21.47
CA ARG A 678 70.87 116.73 22.91
C ARG A 678 72.24 117.20 23.40
N GLU A 679 73.33 116.63 22.89
CA GLU A 679 74.68 117.11 23.20
C GLU A 679 74.89 118.53 22.66
N LYS A 680 74.53 118.83 21.41
CA LYS A 680 74.59 120.20 20.88
C LYS A 680 73.75 121.20 21.68
N VAL A 681 72.53 120.83 22.07
CA VAL A 681 71.71 121.69 22.94
C VAL A 681 72.34 121.87 24.32
N ARG A 682 73.05 120.87 24.86
CA ARG A 682 73.84 121.01 26.10
C ARG A 682 75.05 121.92 25.92
N GLU A 683 75.77 121.83 24.81
CA GLU A 683 76.90 122.69 24.45
C GLU A 683 76.45 124.17 24.35
N GLU A 684 75.31 124.43 23.70
CA GLU A 684 74.76 125.79 23.51
C GLU A 684 74.11 126.36 24.80
N THR A 685 73.30 125.57 25.51
CA THR A 685 72.53 126.08 26.67
C THR A 685 73.40 126.22 27.92
N ASN A 686 74.44 125.40 28.08
CA ASN A 686 75.22 125.32 29.32
C ASN A 686 76.34 126.38 29.38
N THR A 687 75.94 127.65 29.34
CA THR A 687 76.84 128.82 29.43
C THR A 687 77.74 128.79 30.67
N ARG A 688 77.32 128.07 31.73
CA ARG A 688 78.03 127.85 32.99
C ARG A 688 78.34 126.37 33.24
N SER A 689 78.95 125.70 32.26
CA SER A 689 79.32 124.29 32.36
C SER A 689 80.26 123.97 33.52
N PHE A 690 80.29 122.71 33.96
CA PHE A 690 81.10 122.26 35.09
C PHE A 690 82.59 122.59 34.90
N ASP A 691 83.16 122.26 33.73
CA ASP A 691 84.56 122.55 33.41
C ASP A 691 84.85 124.05 33.35
N ARG A 692 83.85 124.88 33.01
CA ARG A 692 83.97 126.33 33.05
C ARG A 692 84.01 126.85 34.49
N MET A 693 83.14 126.35 35.37
CA MET A 693 83.21 126.67 36.81
C MET A 693 84.52 126.18 37.45
N VAL A 694 85.04 125.02 37.05
CA VAL A 694 86.36 124.53 37.51
C VAL A 694 87.48 125.49 37.08
N ARG A 695 87.46 125.99 35.84
CA ARG A 695 88.43 127.01 35.37
C ARG A 695 88.25 128.36 36.06
N GLU A 696 87.02 128.82 36.27
CA GLU A 696 86.73 130.06 36.99
C GLU A 696 87.21 129.99 38.45
N ALA A 697 87.00 128.86 39.14
CA ALA A 697 87.51 128.62 40.49
C ALA A 697 89.04 128.55 40.54
N GLN A 698 89.69 127.92 39.56
CA GLN A 698 91.15 127.89 39.43
C GLN A 698 91.73 129.30 39.19
N LEU A 699 91.06 130.13 38.38
CA LEU A 699 91.47 131.51 38.14
C LEU A 699 91.34 132.36 39.42
N HIS A 700 90.21 132.31 40.14
CA HIS A 700 90.06 133.00 41.43
C HIS A 700 91.15 132.59 42.43
N ALA A 701 91.38 131.30 42.62
CA ALA A 701 92.43 130.78 43.50
C ALA A 701 93.87 131.14 43.09
N SER A 702 94.07 131.65 41.86
CA SER A 702 95.36 132.16 41.37
C SER A 702 95.51 133.68 41.50
N LEU A 703 94.40 134.42 41.65
CA LEU A 703 94.37 135.87 41.85
C LEU A 703 94.51 136.23 43.33
N ASP A 704 93.87 135.48 44.23
CA ASP A 704 93.94 135.66 45.70
C ASP A 704 95.31 135.24 46.30
N ARG A 705 96.38 135.21 45.49
CA ARG A 705 97.75 134.82 45.85
C ARG A 705 98.80 135.85 45.38
N LYS A 706 98.39 137.11 45.23
CA LYS A 706 99.23 138.29 44.97
C LYS A 706 98.82 139.45 45.87
#